data_AF-A0A7X8G3A4-F1
#
_entry.id   AF-A0A7X8G3A4-F1
#
_cell.length_a   1.000
_cell.length_b   1.000
_cell.length_c   1.000
_cell.angle_alpha   90.00
_cell.angle_beta   90.00
_cell.angle_gamma   90.00
#
_symmetry.space_group_name_H-M   'P 1'
#
loop_
_entity.id
_entity.type
_entity.pdbx_description
1 polymer ?
#
loop_
_entity_poly.entity_id
_entity_poly.type
_entity_poly.pdbx_seq_one_letter_code
_entity_poly.pdbx_strand_id
1 'polypeptide(L)'
;MMRIKYFKWPILISLLLMISLVQYSAPDAYAEDSIKIVVDGKRIKSDVDPYIRNDRTLVPIRVIVEELNSVVEWDGEKREVQISKEDIHIVLRIDSYLVEYTIDNETTYALMDVAPEITGERTFVPIRLISNALGVGIKWDNDERTVYVDSSESSEVTRFFDVEITSVKPGQTITGTTELYTKALNGVPKGTKEIKYLLLDRDTAKGFVIASGDASQTHQWVPAMEDTGQKILVAAFYDAKGNFLSGDSIPITVKIQPQIKLNGIVEGQKITAHSVPLSTSLNFSATYVKYEMINPDNGAYYISPGADPEKPFTMIPVMEDNGNMSVRVIAYDTKGNPYHGEYVNIGIDIDSYLYLGGVKQGQAIDGSVTLLAQRNFNVTDTEYYIVDKTTGQERLLHKAGYGSYTWFPGPEDEGNKELYVKVKDTAGNTHVSNRISVYVSGNPKLLLQGVGPGQVLTQTTELNVKTNIKLDGIKYILTNARTGKEIIISEKNTAVIVPEKGDDGTWTVRAEGIYGGKTIKTEEVKFSIYTGQLYSAKPVIEKDKYLDLVSDLAVNTRKTTGMSAALQVAQAILETGWGQSVPVDKYEGKFSYNLFGIKGEGTNGSVTSNTWEEYNGVAFRIDAEFRAYNNEKESWQDHKDLLLLRERYAPFREVMYDSTMGAWALKRCGYATDSQYAIKLIDIINRYNLKALDEVTI
;
A
#
# COMPACT_ATOMS: atom_id res chain seq x y z
N MET A 1 -75.10 45.29 -37.74
CA MET A 1 -76.17 44.29 -37.92
C MET A 1 -75.63 43.19 -38.85
N MET A 2 -75.02 42.12 -38.33
CA MET A 2 -74.56 40.97 -39.12
C MET A 2 -74.09 39.86 -38.16
N ARG A 3 -74.87 38.79 -37.99
CA ARG A 3 -74.80 37.49 -38.70
C ARG A 3 -73.62 36.61 -38.24
N ILE A 4 -73.95 35.68 -37.35
CA ILE A 4 -73.27 34.40 -37.11
C ILE A 4 -73.23 33.59 -38.41
N LYS A 5 -72.08 32.99 -38.79
CA LYS A 5 -71.99 31.76 -39.60
C LYS A 5 -70.62 31.03 -39.47
N TYR A 6 -70.69 29.85 -38.85
CA TYR A 6 -69.94 28.58 -39.04
C TYR A 6 -68.41 28.50 -38.90
N PHE A 7 -67.96 27.88 -37.81
CA PHE A 7 -66.62 27.29 -37.66
C PHE A 7 -66.61 25.89 -38.30
N LYS A 8 -65.60 25.61 -39.13
CA LYS A 8 -65.54 24.45 -40.04
C LYS A 8 -65.13 23.16 -39.31
N TRP A 9 -65.96 22.11 -39.44
CA TRP A 9 -65.79 20.77 -38.81
C TRP A 9 -64.80 19.78 -39.49
N PRO A 10 -64.12 19.98 -40.64
CA PRO A 10 -63.43 18.86 -41.29
C PRO A 10 -62.03 18.53 -40.72
N ILE A 11 -61.42 19.37 -39.87
CA ILE A 11 -60.04 19.15 -39.37
C ILE A 11 -60.03 18.29 -38.08
N LEU A 12 -61.07 18.37 -37.25
CA LEU A 12 -61.15 17.56 -36.02
C LEU A 12 -61.43 16.08 -36.30
N ILE A 13 -62.15 15.77 -37.39
CA ILE A 13 -62.50 14.39 -37.77
C ILE A 13 -61.29 13.66 -38.39
N SER A 14 -60.39 14.38 -39.07
CA SER A 14 -59.14 13.81 -39.61
C SER A 14 -58.12 13.48 -38.51
N LEU A 15 -58.11 14.19 -37.39
CA LEU A 15 -57.20 13.91 -36.26
C LEU A 15 -57.72 12.75 -35.39
N LEU A 16 -59.05 12.64 -35.23
CA LEU A 16 -59.68 11.53 -34.53
C LEU A 16 -59.61 10.20 -35.30
N LEU A 17 -59.67 10.23 -36.64
CA LEU A 17 -59.48 9.02 -37.46
C LEU A 17 -58.03 8.52 -37.53
N MET A 18 -57.03 9.40 -37.36
CA MET A 18 -55.62 8.97 -37.29
C MET A 18 -55.23 8.41 -35.91
N ILE A 19 -55.91 8.82 -34.84
CA ILE A 19 -55.70 8.25 -33.50
C ILE A 19 -56.43 6.91 -33.33
N SER A 20 -57.52 6.66 -34.06
CA SER A 20 -58.21 5.36 -34.05
C SER A 20 -57.56 4.28 -34.94
N LEU A 21 -56.55 4.61 -35.75
CA LEU A 21 -55.85 3.65 -36.62
C LEU A 21 -54.48 3.18 -36.08
N VAL A 22 -54.10 3.55 -34.85
CA VAL A 22 -52.91 3.04 -34.15
C VAL A 22 -53.29 2.14 -32.96
N GLN A 23 -54.42 1.43 -33.07
CA GLN A 23 -54.84 0.41 -32.10
C GLN A 23 -54.93 -0.98 -32.74
N TYR A 24 -53.82 -1.45 -33.29
CA TYR A 24 -53.49 -2.86 -33.59
C TYR A 24 -51.97 -2.83 -33.87
N SER A 25 -51.07 -3.47 -33.12
CA SER A 25 -51.17 -4.57 -32.18
C SER A 25 -50.06 -4.38 -31.15
N ALA A 26 -50.39 -4.10 -29.88
CA ALA A 26 -49.49 -4.56 -28.83
C ALA A 26 -49.66 -6.09 -28.81
N PRO A 27 -48.58 -6.90 -28.87
CA PRO A 27 -48.75 -8.32 -28.59
C PRO A 27 -49.42 -8.45 -27.24
N ASP A 28 -50.46 -9.28 -27.16
CA ASP A 28 -50.99 -9.72 -25.88
C ASP A 28 -49.81 -10.28 -25.08
N ALA A 29 -49.39 -9.56 -24.05
CA ALA A 29 -48.50 -10.09 -23.05
C ALA A 29 -49.33 -11.08 -22.23
N TYR A 30 -49.45 -12.31 -22.73
CA TYR A 30 -49.94 -13.42 -21.92
C TYR A 30 -49.00 -13.53 -20.72
N ALA A 31 -49.53 -13.35 -19.51
CA ALA A 31 -48.82 -13.71 -18.31
C ALA A 31 -48.45 -15.19 -18.45
N GLU A 32 -47.16 -15.50 -18.42
CA GLU A 32 -46.66 -16.86 -18.53
C GLU A 32 -47.22 -17.68 -17.34
N ASP A 33 -47.72 -18.89 -17.60
CA ASP A 33 -48.31 -19.72 -16.53
C ASP A 33 -47.31 -19.92 -15.38
N SER A 34 -47.82 -19.80 -14.14
CA SER A 34 -47.02 -20.01 -12.92
C SER A 34 -46.42 -21.42 -12.92
N ILE A 35 -45.15 -21.53 -12.52
CA ILE A 35 -44.45 -22.81 -12.43
C ILE A 35 -45.11 -23.70 -11.37
N LYS A 36 -45.37 -24.96 -11.71
CA LYS A 36 -45.99 -25.94 -10.81
C LYS A 36 -44.92 -26.83 -10.19
N ILE A 37 -45.14 -27.24 -8.94
CA ILE A 37 -44.29 -28.21 -8.23
C ILE A 37 -45.11 -29.47 -7.95
N VAL A 38 -44.57 -30.62 -8.30
CA VAL A 38 -45.14 -31.94 -7.97
C VAL A 38 -44.06 -32.74 -7.24
N VAL A 39 -44.36 -33.20 -6.04
CA VAL A 39 -43.48 -34.05 -5.21
C VAL A 39 -44.19 -35.38 -5.01
N ASP A 40 -43.59 -36.49 -5.42
CA ASP A 40 -44.15 -37.86 -5.31
C ASP A 40 -45.59 -37.98 -5.84
N GLY A 41 -45.85 -37.36 -6.99
CA GLY A 41 -47.16 -37.31 -7.64
C GLY A 41 -48.19 -36.37 -7.00
N LYS A 42 -47.87 -35.75 -5.86
CA LYS A 42 -48.71 -34.76 -5.17
C LYS A 42 -48.36 -33.35 -5.64
N ARG A 43 -49.34 -32.62 -6.17
CA ARG A 43 -49.17 -31.20 -6.49
C ARG A 43 -49.01 -30.38 -5.21
N ILE A 44 -47.88 -29.69 -5.09
CA ILE A 44 -47.57 -28.82 -3.96
C ILE A 44 -47.97 -27.40 -4.31
N LYS A 45 -48.72 -26.76 -3.39
CA LYS A 45 -49.08 -25.35 -3.51
C LYS A 45 -48.15 -24.53 -2.64
N SER A 46 -47.42 -23.63 -3.27
CA SER A 46 -46.62 -22.61 -2.58
C SER A 46 -47.43 -21.33 -2.39
N ASP A 47 -47.07 -20.55 -1.38
CA ASP A 47 -47.57 -19.18 -1.17
C ASP A 47 -46.78 -18.12 -1.96
N VAL A 48 -45.59 -18.47 -2.44
CA VAL A 48 -44.80 -17.69 -3.39
C VAL A 48 -44.47 -18.54 -4.62
N ASP A 49 -44.73 -18.02 -5.81
CA ASP A 49 -44.56 -18.77 -7.05
C ASP A 49 -43.08 -19.02 -7.38
N PRO A 50 -42.70 -20.22 -7.85
CA PRO A 50 -41.38 -20.48 -8.42
C PRO A 50 -41.17 -19.67 -9.70
N TYR A 51 -39.91 -19.33 -9.98
CA TYR A 51 -39.53 -18.55 -11.16
C TYR A 51 -38.25 -19.05 -11.79
N ILE A 52 -37.99 -18.66 -13.03
CA ILE A 52 -36.73 -18.95 -13.72
C ILE A 52 -35.83 -17.72 -13.67
N ARG A 53 -34.57 -17.92 -13.29
CA ARG A 53 -33.51 -16.92 -13.37
C ARG A 53 -32.22 -17.57 -13.86
N ASN A 54 -31.58 -16.96 -14.85
CA ASN A 54 -30.33 -17.47 -15.46
C ASN A 54 -30.46 -18.95 -15.89
N ASP A 55 -31.57 -19.30 -16.56
CA ASP A 55 -31.90 -20.66 -16.98
C ASP A 55 -31.91 -21.69 -15.83
N ARG A 56 -32.27 -21.23 -14.61
CA ARG A 56 -32.49 -22.08 -13.44
C ARG A 56 -33.86 -21.84 -12.86
N THR A 57 -34.61 -22.92 -12.64
CA THR A 57 -35.86 -22.89 -11.90
C THR A 57 -35.55 -22.78 -10.41
N LEU A 58 -35.89 -21.63 -9.84
CA LEU A 58 -35.75 -21.36 -8.42
C LEU A 58 -37.07 -21.66 -7.71
N VAL A 59 -36.97 -22.41 -6.61
CA VAL A 59 -38.11 -22.91 -5.85
C VAL A 59 -37.98 -22.53 -4.37
N PRO A 60 -39.09 -22.26 -3.67
CA PRO A 60 -39.07 -22.13 -2.21
C PRO A 60 -38.61 -23.45 -1.60
N ILE A 61 -37.46 -23.47 -0.95
CA ILE A 61 -36.82 -24.74 -0.57
C ILE A 61 -37.67 -25.54 0.43
N ARG A 62 -38.23 -24.85 1.42
CA ARG A 62 -38.97 -25.45 2.54
C ARG A 62 -40.16 -26.28 2.07
N VAL A 63 -40.95 -25.78 1.11
CA VAL A 63 -42.18 -26.45 0.66
C VAL A 63 -41.92 -27.78 -0.05
N ILE A 64 -40.68 -28.00 -0.51
CA ILE A 64 -40.30 -29.23 -1.19
C ILE A 64 -39.64 -30.19 -0.20
N VAL A 65 -38.65 -29.74 0.55
CA VAL A 65 -37.85 -30.65 1.39
C VAL A 65 -38.62 -31.16 2.62
N GLU A 66 -39.60 -30.41 3.14
CA GLU A 66 -40.48 -30.89 4.21
C GLU A 66 -41.42 -32.01 3.73
N GLU A 67 -41.92 -31.94 2.49
CA GLU A 67 -42.69 -33.02 1.87
C GLU A 67 -41.83 -34.29 1.65
N LEU A 68 -40.51 -34.12 1.56
CA LEU A 68 -39.52 -35.21 1.50
C LEU A 68 -39.05 -35.71 2.89
N ASN A 69 -39.78 -35.37 3.95
CA ASN A 69 -39.52 -35.70 5.36
C ASN A 69 -38.22 -35.10 5.92
N SER A 70 -37.79 -33.93 5.42
CA SER A 70 -36.65 -33.19 5.97
C SER A 70 -37.12 -32.15 6.99
N VAL A 71 -36.27 -31.86 7.97
CA VAL A 71 -36.44 -30.75 8.91
C VAL A 71 -35.69 -29.53 8.38
N VAL A 72 -36.32 -28.35 8.42
CA VAL A 72 -35.72 -27.09 7.97
C VAL A 72 -35.69 -26.08 9.10
N GLU A 73 -34.48 -25.69 9.49
CA GLU A 73 -34.25 -24.64 10.49
C GLU A 73 -33.69 -23.37 9.83
N TRP A 74 -34.05 -22.23 10.39
CA TRP A 74 -33.55 -20.92 9.96
C TRP A 74 -32.82 -20.26 11.12
N ASP A 75 -31.54 -19.94 10.90
CA ASP A 75 -30.74 -19.11 11.79
C ASP A 75 -30.71 -17.68 11.22
N GLY A 76 -31.45 -16.78 11.88
CA GLY A 76 -31.57 -15.39 11.45
C GLY A 76 -30.32 -14.54 11.71
N GLU A 77 -29.48 -14.90 12.67
CA GLU A 77 -28.25 -14.17 12.97
C GLU A 77 -27.17 -14.48 11.92
N LYS A 78 -27.06 -15.77 11.55
CA LYS A 78 -26.11 -16.22 10.53
C LYS A 78 -26.65 -16.12 9.10
N ARG A 79 -27.96 -15.90 8.95
CA ARG A 79 -28.68 -15.99 7.67
C ARG A 79 -28.47 -17.36 7.01
N GLU A 80 -28.67 -18.41 7.79
CA GLU A 80 -28.45 -19.80 7.38
C GLU A 80 -29.75 -20.59 7.33
N VAL A 81 -29.93 -21.39 6.28
CA VAL A 81 -30.92 -22.46 6.21
C VAL A 81 -30.22 -23.79 6.47
N GLN A 82 -30.67 -24.51 7.49
CA GLN A 82 -30.17 -25.84 7.83
C GLN A 82 -31.23 -26.87 7.48
N ILE A 83 -30.85 -27.89 6.72
CA ILE A 83 -31.74 -28.98 6.30
C ILE A 83 -31.18 -30.28 6.82
N SER A 84 -32.00 -31.03 7.54
CA SER A 84 -31.63 -32.33 8.09
C SER A 84 -32.60 -33.42 7.64
N LYS A 85 -32.05 -34.53 7.15
CA LYS A 85 -32.80 -35.75 6.84
C LYS A 85 -31.94 -36.95 7.17
N GLU A 86 -32.33 -37.73 8.18
CA GLU A 86 -31.54 -38.87 8.66
C GLU A 86 -30.09 -38.44 8.98
N ASP A 87 -29.09 -39.05 8.33
CA ASP A 87 -27.67 -38.71 8.51
C ASP A 87 -27.19 -37.56 7.60
N ILE A 88 -28.06 -37.02 6.74
CA ILE A 88 -27.77 -35.91 5.81
C ILE A 88 -28.06 -34.58 6.50
N HIS A 89 -27.05 -33.72 6.56
CA HIS A 89 -27.14 -32.35 7.06
C HIS A 89 -26.58 -31.37 6.03
N ILE A 90 -27.31 -30.30 5.76
CA ILE A 90 -26.97 -29.33 4.70
C ILE A 90 -27.11 -27.93 5.26
N VAL A 91 -26.08 -27.11 5.03
CA VAL A 91 -26.09 -25.70 5.43
C VAL A 91 -25.97 -24.83 4.20
N LEU A 92 -26.93 -23.91 4.06
CA LEU A 92 -27.00 -22.92 3.00
C LEU A 92 -26.93 -21.53 3.63
N ARG A 93 -26.12 -20.64 3.04
CA ARG A 93 -26.01 -19.25 3.48
C ARG A 93 -26.62 -18.35 2.42
N ILE A 94 -27.48 -17.42 2.83
CA ILE A 94 -28.09 -16.46 1.90
C ILE A 94 -26.98 -15.61 1.25
N ASP A 95 -27.11 -15.38 -0.05
CA ASP A 95 -26.16 -14.64 -0.89
C ASP A 95 -24.76 -15.28 -1.01
N SER A 96 -24.58 -16.54 -0.63
CA SER A 96 -23.36 -17.31 -0.89
C SER A 96 -23.60 -18.46 -1.85
N TYR A 97 -22.63 -18.70 -2.74
CA TYR A 97 -22.64 -19.86 -3.63
C TYR A 97 -22.15 -21.12 -2.92
N LEU A 98 -21.56 -21.02 -1.74
CA LEU A 98 -21.06 -22.18 -1.01
C LEU A 98 -22.18 -22.95 -0.32
N VAL A 99 -22.25 -24.25 -0.58
CA VAL A 99 -23.07 -25.21 0.17
C VAL A 99 -22.19 -26.19 0.91
N GLU A 100 -22.55 -26.45 2.16
CA GLU A 100 -21.93 -27.47 3.00
C GLU A 100 -22.84 -28.70 3.06
N TYR A 101 -22.29 -29.87 2.75
CA TYR A 101 -22.95 -31.16 2.92
C TYR A 101 -22.22 -31.96 3.97
N THR A 102 -22.94 -32.48 4.96
CA THR A 102 -22.44 -33.48 5.89
C THR A 102 -23.26 -34.74 5.72
N ILE A 103 -22.63 -35.80 5.24
CA ILE A 103 -23.24 -37.12 4.97
C ILE A 103 -22.34 -38.15 5.65
N ASP A 104 -22.90 -39.07 6.44
CA ASP A 104 -22.15 -40.11 7.16
C ASP A 104 -20.97 -39.55 8.00
N ASN A 105 -21.16 -38.38 8.63
CA ASN A 105 -20.15 -37.60 9.36
C ASN A 105 -18.97 -37.06 8.53
N GLU A 106 -19.03 -37.15 7.20
CA GLU A 106 -18.07 -36.53 6.30
C GLU A 106 -18.63 -35.22 5.75
N THR A 107 -17.91 -34.12 6.01
CA THR A 107 -18.28 -32.79 5.50
C THR A 107 -17.56 -32.49 4.19
N THR A 108 -18.32 -32.16 3.17
CA THR A 108 -17.85 -31.71 1.84
C THR A 108 -18.50 -30.38 1.46
N TYR A 109 -17.92 -29.72 0.47
CA TYR A 109 -18.37 -28.41 0.01
C TYR A 109 -18.54 -28.40 -1.50
N ALA A 110 -19.52 -27.65 -2.00
CA ALA A 110 -19.65 -27.36 -3.42
C ALA A 110 -20.04 -25.90 -3.64
N LEU A 111 -19.82 -25.42 -4.86
CA LEU A 111 -20.32 -24.11 -5.31
C LEU A 111 -21.57 -24.30 -6.16
N MET A 112 -22.64 -23.61 -5.82
CA MET A 112 -23.89 -23.54 -6.57
C MET A 112 -23.76 -22.62 -7.79
N ASP A 113 -24.64 -22.78 -8.77
CA ASP A 113 -24.70 -21.87 -9.93
C ASP A 113 -25.57 -20.63 -9.70
N VAL A 114 -26.46 -20.66 -8.70
CA VAL A 114 -27.20 -19.49 -8.21
C VAL A 114 -27.25 -19.55 -6.70
N ALA A 115 -26.80 -18.49 -6.02
CA ALA A 115 -26.83 -18.38 -4.57
C ALA A 115 -28.29 -18.40 -4.02
N PRO A 116 -28.52 -18.96 -2.82
CA PRO A 116 -29.80 -18.87 -2.13
C PRO A 116 -30.19 -17.41 -1.87
N GLU A 117 -31.46 -17.07 -2.07
CA GLU A 117 -31.97 -15.72 -1.84
C GLU A 117 -33.31 -15.71 -1.11
N ILE A 118 -33.65 -14.58 -0.49
CA ILE A 118 -34.94 -14.41 0.17
C ILE A 118 -35.85 -13.57 -0.73
N THR A 119 -36.96 -14.17 -1.19
CA THR A 119 -38.03 -13.51 -1.94
C THR A 119 -39.35 -13.77 -1.24
N GLY A 120 -40.09 -12.71 -0.88
CA GLY A 120 -41.40 -12.85 -0.23
C GLY A 120 -41.37 -13.69 1.06
N GLU A 121 -40.35 -13.49 1.91
CA GLU A 121 -40.14 -14.25 3.16
C GLU A 121 -39.88 -15.76 2.98
N ARG A 122 -39.55 -16.20 1.76
CA ARG A 122 -39.18 -17.58 1.45
C ARG A 122 -37.75 -17.63 0.90
N THR A 123 -37.01 -18.65 1.30
CA THR A 123 -35.68 -18.92 0.72
C THR A 123 -35.84 -19.68 -0.58
N PHE A 124 -35.32 -19.11 -1.66
CA PHE A 124 -35.31 -19.67 -3.00
C PHE A 124 -33.95 -20.28 -3.32
N VAL A 125 -33.97 -21.47 -3.91
CA VAL A 125 -32.77 -22.17 -4.37
C VAL A 125 -33.01 -22.80 -5.75
N PRO A 126 -31.95 -23.06 -6.53
CA PRO A 126 -32.05 -23.90 -7.71
C PRO A 126 -32.60 -25.28 -7.36
N ILE A 127 -33.59 -25.74 -8.12
CA ILE A 127 -34.18 -27.06 -7.89
C ILE A 127 -33.13 -28.19 -7.88
N ARG A 128 -32.06 -28.06 -8.69
CA ARG A 128 -30.93 -29.01 -8.74
C ARG A 128 -30.25 -29.19 -7.38
N LEU A 129 -30.24 -28.16 -6.53
CA LEU A 129 -29.71 -28.28 -5.17
C LEU A 129 -30.43 -29.39 -4.41
N ILE A 130 -31.76 -29.50 -4.55
CA ILE A 130 -32.56 -30.52 -3.84
C ILE A 130 -32.19 -31.93 -4.31
N SER A 131 -31.92 -32.11 -5.60
CA SER A 131 -31.43 -33.38 -6.15
C SER A 131 -30.07 -33.75 -5.57
N ASN A 132 -29.11 -32.82 -5.62
CA ASN A 132 -27.77 -33.03 -5.07
C ASN A 132 -27.76 -33.23 -3.55
N ALA A 133 -28.67 -32.55 -2.85
CA ALA A 133 -28.84 -32.60 -1.41
C ALA A 133 -29.40 -33.92 -0.90
N LEU A 134 -30.47 -34.41 -1.52
CA LEU A 134 -31.27 -35.52 -1.00
C LEU A 134 -31.19 -36.78 -1.87
N GLY A 135 -30.43 -36.74 -2.97
CA GLY A 135 -30.27 -37.85 -3.91
C GLY A 135 -31.54 -38.21 -4.69
N VAL A 136 -32.50 -37.28 -4.79
CA VAL A 136 -33.82 -37.52 -5.42
C VAL A 136 -33.84 -37.18 -6.91
N GLY A 137 -34.67 -37.89 -7.67
CA GLY A 137 -34.91 -37.65 -9.10
C GLY A 137 -35.65 -36.34 -9.35
N ILE A 138 -35.19 -35.58 -10.35
CA ILE A 138 -35.81 -34.30 -10.75
C ILE A 138 -36.00 -34.25 -12.26
N LYS A 139 -37.20 -33.85 -12.69
CA LYS A 139 -37.55 -33.63 -14.10
C LYS A 139 -38.26 -32.31 -14.30
N TRP A 140 -37.83 -31.55 -15.30
CA TRP A 140 -38.54 -30.36 -15.80
C TRP A 140 -39.40 -30.72 -17.01
N ASP A 141 -40.69 -30.38 -16.95
CA ASP A 141 -41.59 -30.43 -18.10
C ASP A 141 -41.87 -29.01 -18.61
N ASN A 142 -41.40 -28.74 -19.82
CA ASN A 142 -41.50 -27.41 -20.42
C ASN A 142 -42.92 -27.06 -20.86
N ASP A 143 -43.68 -28.04 -21.35
CA ASP A 143 -45.03 -27.83 -21.89
C ASP A 143 -46.02 -27.60 -20.75
N GLU A 144 -45.86 -28.31 -19.64
CA GLU A 144 -46.70 -28.15 -18.45
C GLU A 144 -46.18 -27.08 -17.47
N ARG A 145 -44.96 -26.57 -17.69
CA ARG A 145 -44.18 -25.72 -16.77
C ARG A 145 -44.15 -26.29 -15.37
N THR A 146 -43.79 -27.58 -15.27
CA THR A 146 -43.87 -28.34 -14.02
C THR A 146 -42.51 -28.92 -13.66
N VAL A 147 -42.11 -28.70 -12.41
CA VAL A 147 -41.02 -29.43 -11.77
C VAL A 147 -41.60 -30.67 -11.10
N TYR A 148 -41.12 -31.84 -11.51
CA TYR A 148 -41.39 -33.12 -10.86
C TYR A 148 -40.19 -33.50 -9.99
N VAL A 149 -40.46 -33.81 -8.72
CA VAL A 149 -39.52 -34.37 -7.76
C VAL A 149 -40.04 -35.74 -7.36
N ASP A 150 -39.23 -36.78 -7.55
CA ASP A 150 -39.59 -38.16 -7.27
C ASP A 150 -38.56 -38.77 -6.31
N SER A 151 -39.00 -39.05 -5.09
CA SER A 151 -38.18 -39.64 -4.04
C SER A 151 -37.94 -41.14 -4.21
N SER A 152 -38.68 -41.80 -5.09
CA SER A 152 -38.47 -43.21 -5.45
C SER A 152 -37.40 -43.41 -6.52
N GLU A 153 -37.08 -42.35 -7.26
CA GLU A 153 -35.95 -42.32 -8.19
C GLU A 153 -34.71 -41.73 -7.50
N SER A 154 -33.58 -42.42 -7.61
CA SER A 154 -32.30 -41.87 -7.18
C SER A 154 -31.64 -41.08 -8.31
N SER A 155 -30.97 -39.98 -7.97
CA SER A 155 -30.14 -39.21 -8.89
C SER A 155 -28.68 -39.17 -8.43
N GLU A 156 -27.75 -39.22 -9.38
CA GLU A 156 -26.34 -39.02 -9.08
C GLU A 156 -26.07 -37.56 -8.72
N VAL A 157 -25.28 -37.35 -7.67
CA VAL A 157 -24.80 -36.00 -7.32
C VAL A 157 -23.87 -35.52 -8.42
N THR A 158 -24.26 -34.44 -9.09
CA THR A 158 -23.50 -33.87 -10.20
C THR A 158 -22.92 -32.52 -9.81
N ARG A 159 -21.67 -32.25 -10.22
CA ARG A 159 -21.03 -30.95 -10.00
C ARG A 159 -21.82 -29.84 -10.69
N PHE A 160 -22.01 -28.70 -10.02
CA PHE A 160 -22.64 -27.54 -10.64
C PHE A 160 -21.79 -26.94 -11.76
N PHE A 161 -20.46 -27.05 -11.64
CA PHE A 161 -19.49 -26.54 -12.60
C PHE A 161 -18.46 -27.59 -13.02
N ASP A 162 -17.99 -27.44 -14.26
CA ASP A 162 -16.94 -28.27 -14.85
C ASP A 162 -15.55 -27.71 -14.56
N VAL A 163 -15.29 -27.38 -13.29
CA VAL A 163 -14.03 -26.85 -12.78
C VAL A 163 -13.54 -27.75 -11.66
N GLU A 164 -12.23 -27.97 -11.59
CA GLU A 164 -11.62 -28.79 -10.55
C GLU A 164 -10.30 -28.16 -10.07
N ILE A 165 -10.13 -28.03 -8.76
CA ILE A 165 -8.83 -27.74 -8.15
C ILE A 165 -7.98 -29.01 -8.25
N THR A 166 -6.91 -28.94 -9.04
CA THR A 166 -6.05 -30.12 -9.31
C THR A 166 -4.72 -30.08 -8.55
N SER A 167 -4.33 -28.91 -8.05
CA SER A 167 -3.05 -28.74 -7.35
C SER A 167 -3.07 -29.23 -5.90
N VAL A 168 -4.25 -29.35 -5.31
CA VAL A 168 -4.48 -29.76 -3.91
C VAL A 168 -5.62 -30.77 -3.85
N LYS A 169 -5.47 -31.82 -3.04
CA LYS A 169 -6.51 -32.84 -2.84
C LYS A 169 -7.46 -32.47 -1.69
N PRO A 170 -8.74 -32.87 -1.75
CA PRO A 170 -9.63 -32.80 -0.60
C PRO A 170 -9.01 -33.44 0.65
N GLY A 171 -9.07 -32.75 1.78
CA GLY A 171 -8.50 -33.16 3.07
C GLY A 171 -6.97 -33.01 3.18
N GLN A 172 -6.28 -32.50 2.16
CA GLN A 172 -4.83 -32.35 2.20
C GLN A 172 -4.38 -31.40 3.31
N THR A 173 -3.29 -31.76 3.99
CA THR A 173 -2.62 -30.85 4.93
C THR A 173 -1.61 -29.97 4.19
N ILE A 174 -1.76 -28.66 4.33
CA ILE A 174 -0.87 -27.63 3.80
C ILE A 174 0.12 -27.21 4.88
N THR A 175 1.41 -27.36 4.60
CA THR A 175 2.49 -27.08 5.56
C THR A 175 3.40 -25.92 5.17
N GLY A 176 3.14 -25.30 4.02
CA GLY A 176 3.86 -24.13 3.54
C GLY A 176 3.51 -23.77 2.10
N THR A 177 4.44 -23.13 1.38
CA THR A 177 4.26 -22.67 0.01
C THR A 177 3.66 -23.75 -0.89
N THR A 178 2.56 -23.42 -1.55
CA THR A 178 1.75 -24.34 -2.35
C THR A 178 1.39 -23.71 -3.68
N GLU A 179 1.53 -24.49 -4.76
CA GLU A 179 1.06 -24.08 -6.08
C GLU A 179 -0.46 -24.23 -6.20
N LEU A 180 -1.11 -23.28 -6.84
CA LEU A 180 -2.54 -23.22 -7.06
C LEU A 180 -2.84 -23.17 -8.55
N TYR A 181 -3.51 -24.21 -9.05
CA TYR A 181 -4.02 -24.26 -10.42
C TYR A 181 -5.28 -25.13 -10.50
N THR A 182 -6.17 -24.73 -11.41
CA THR A 182 -7.44 -25.41 -11.69
C THR A 182 -7.48 -25.97 -13.09
N LYS A 183 -8.21 -27.06 -13.29
CA LYS A 183 -8.57 -27.60 -14.59
C LYS A 183 -10.04 -27.28 -14.89
N ALA A 184 -10.30 -26.55 -15.97
CA ALA A 184 -11.64 -26.38 -16.51
C ALA A 184 -11.90 -27.47 -17.57
N LEU A 185 -12.78 -28.43 -17.28
CA LEU A 185 -12.99 -29.63 -18.10
C LEU A 185 -13.53 -29.29 -19.49
N ASN A 186 -14.33 -28.24 -19.59
CA ASN A 186 -14.92 -27.72 -20.82
C ASN A 186 -14.27 -26.41 -21.30
N GLY A 187 -13.02 -26.16 -20.89
CA GLY A 187 -12.31 -24.92 -21.16
C GLY A 187 -12.68 -23.79 -20.20
N VAL A 188 -11.86 -22.73 -20.17
CA VAL A 188 -12.07 -21.57 -19.30
C VAL A 188 -13.44 -20.94 -19.60
N PRO A 189 -14.27 -20.64 -18.57
CA PRO A 189 -15.58 -20.04 -18.75
C PRO A 189 -15.51 -18.76 -19.60
N LYS A 190 -16.44 -18.63 -20.55
CA LYS A 190 -16.48 -17.47 -21.45
C LYS A 190 -16.67 -16.19 -20.65
N GLY A 191 -15.84 -15.18 -20.93
CA GLY A 191 -15.91 -13.88 -20.26
C GLY A 191 -15.09 -13.79 -18.98
N THR A 192 -14.39 -14.86 -18.60
CA THR A 192 -13.43 -14.84 -17.48
C THR A 192 -12.41 -13.72 -17.69
N LYS A 193 -12.30 -12.85 -16.68
CA LYS A 193 -11.28 -11.83 -16.58
C LYS A 193 -10.16 -12.23 -15.61
N GLU A 194 -10.53 -12.90 -14.52
CA GLU A 194 -9.60 -13.32 -13.47
C GLU A 194 -10.11 -14.58 -12.77
N ILE A 195 -9.16 -15.34 -12.19
CA ILE A 195 -9.43 -16.35 -11.18
C ILE A 195 -8.99 -15.82 -9.82
N LYS A 196 -9.76 -16.12 -8.77
CA LYS A 196 -9.36 -15.90 -7.37
C LYS A 196 -9.35 -17.22 -6.63
N TYR A 197 -8.32 -17.42 -5.82
CA TYR A 197 -8.28 -18.46 -4.82
C TYR A 197 -8.62 -17.85 -3.47
N LEU A 198 -9.60 -18.42 -2.78
CA LEU A 198 -10.05 -17.96 -1.48
C LEU A 198 -9.72 -19.03 -0.43
N LEU A 199 -9.28 -18.59 0.74
CA LEU A 199 -9.20 -19.41 1.93
C LEU A 199 -10.32 -19.00 2.87
N LEU A 200 -11.37 -19.81 2.93
CA LEU A 200 -12.53 -19.53 3.78
C LEU A 200 -12.44 -20.30 5.08
N ASP A 201 -12.89 -19.66 6.14
CA ASP A 201 -13.16 -20.27 7.41
C ASP A 201 -14.41 -21.18 7.31
N ARG A 202 -14.32 -22.35 7.92
CA ARG A 202 -15.36 -23.39 7.84
C ARG A 202 -16.68 -22.92 8.43
N ASP A 203 -16.62 -22.26 9.59
CA ASP A 203 -17.83 -21.97 10.37
C ASP A 203 -18.58 -20.79 9.80
N THR A 204 -17.84 -19.81 9.25
CA THR A 204 -18.42 -18.55 8.76
C THR A 204 -18.58 -18.50 7.24
N ALA A 205 -17.93 -19.39 6.49
CA ALA A 205 -17.83 -19.32 5.02
C ALA A 205 -17.27 -17.98 4.50
N LYS A 206 -16.47 -17.31 5.33
CA LYS A 206 -15.80 -16.06 5.02
C LYS A 206 -14.31 -16.20 5.16
N GLY A 207 -13.56 -15.39 4.44
CA GLY A 207 -12.11 -15.41 4.54
C GLY A 207 -11.45 -14.45 3.56
N PHE A 208 -10.32 -14.85 2.99
CA PHE A 208 -9.47 -13.93 2.23
C PHE A 208 -9.10 -14.49 0.86
N VAL A 209 -8.88 -13.58 -0.09
CA VAL A 209 -8.20 -13.90 -1.33
C VAL A 209 -6.74 -14.21 -0.99
N ILE A 210 -6.27 -15.39 -1.35
CA ILE A 210 -4.89 -15.85 -1.10
C ILE A 210 -4.04 -15.88 -2.37
N ALA A 211 -4.68 -15.84 -3.53
CA ALA A 211 -4.04 -15.65 -4.84
C ALA A 211 -5.08 -15.15 -5.85
N SER A 212 -4.64 -14.37 -6.85
CA SER A 212 -5.51 -13.86 -7.91
C SER A 212 -4.71 -13.61 -9.18
N GLY A 213 -5.31 -13.81 -10.35
CA GLY A 213 -4.71 -13.42 -11.62
C GLY A 213 -5.31 -14.13 -12.83
N ASP A 214 -4.48 -14.41 -13.83
CA ASP A 214 -4.90 -15.11 -15.04
C ASP A 214 -5.24 -16.59 -14.74
N ALA A 215 -6.39 -17.04 -15.22
CA ALA A 215 -6.86 -18.41 -15.05
C ALA A 215 -5.99 -19.48 -15.73
N SER A 216 -5.18 -19.11 -16.73
CA SER A 216 -4.27 -20.06 -17.38
C SER A 216 -2.92 -20.21 -16.67
N GLN A 217 -2.64 -19.40 -15.65
CA GLN A 217 -1.36 -19.39 -14.95
C GLN A 217 -1.42 -20.20 -13.65
N THR A 218 -0.26 -20.74 -13.26
CA THR A 218 -0.05 -21.27 -11.92
C THR A 218 0.18 -20.12 -10.95
N HIS A 219 -0.52 -20.16 -9.83
CA HIS A 219 -0.39 -19.19 -8.74
C HIS A 219 0.36 -19.81 -7.57
N GLN A 220 0.98 -18.98 -6.73
CA GLN A 220 1.68 -19.42 -5.52
C GLN A 220 0.95 -18.85 -4.31
N TRP A 221 0.69 -19.70 -3.31
CA TRP A 221 0.19 -19.29 -2.02
C TRP A 221 1.18 -19.67 -0.93
N VAL A 222 1.53 -18.69 -0.09
CA VAL A 222 2.32 -18.90 1.12
C VAL A 222 1.39 -18.66 2.31
N PRO A 223 1.03 -19.71 3.08
CA PRO A 223 0.09 -19.55 4.18
C PRO A 223 0.69 -18.71 5.31
N ALA A 224 -0.12 -17.89 5.96
CA ALA A 224 0.25 -17.14 7.15
C ALA A 224 0.00 -17.97 8.41
N MET A 225 0.65 -17.64 9.53
CA MET A 225 0.50 -18.41 10.77
C MET A 225 -0.95 -18.44 11.28
N GLU A 226 -1.68 -17.34 11.09
CA GLU A 226 -3.10 -17.22 11.42
C GLU A 226 -4.05 -18.08 10.56
N ASP A 227 -3.58 -18.62 9.42
CA ASP A 227 -4.40 -19.45 8.54
C ASP A 227 -4.57 -20.88 9.09
N THR A 228 -3.81 -21.24 10.13
CA THR A 228 -3.80 -22.58 10.74
C THR A 228 -5.21 -23.04 11.15
N GLY A 229 -5.56 -24.27 10.77
CA GLY A 229 -6.85 -24.89 11.07
C GLY A 229 -7.49 -25.58 9.88
N GLN A 230 -8.71 -26.06 10.07
CA GLN A 230 -9.55 -26.56 8.97
C GLN A 230 -10.06 -25.35 8.17
N LYS A 231 -9.93 -25.42 6.85
CA LYS A 231 -10.30 -24.34 5.92
C LYS A 231 -10.96 -24.92 4.68
N ILE A 232 -11.58 -24.04 3.90
CA ILE A 232 -12.14 -24.35 2.59
C ILE A 232 -11.33 -23.58 1.57
N LEU A 233 -10.65 -24.30 0.68
CA LEU A 233 -9.97 -23.72 -0.46
C LEU A 233 -10.97 -23.62 -1.61
N VAL A 234 -11.20 -22.41 -2.09
CA VAL A 234 -12.11 -22.12 -3.21
C VAL A 234 -11.30 -21.58 -4.38
N ALA A 235 -11.60 -22.03 -5.60
CA ALA A 235 -11.12 -21.42 -6.82
C ALA A 235 -12.31 -20.92 -7.63
N ALA A 236 -12.38 -19.61 -7.85
CA ALA A 236 -13.54 -18.94 -8.40
C ALA A 236 -13.18 -18.04 -9.59
N PHE A 237 -13.91 -18.21 -10.69
CA PHE A 237 -13.74 -17.46 -11.94
C PHE A 237 -14.68 -16.28 -11.95
N TYR A 238 -14.17 -15.10 -12.32
CA TYR A 238 -14.93 -13.85 -12.33
C TYR A 238 -14.88 -13.18 -13.69
N ASP A 239 -15.97 -12.53 -14.07
CA ASP A 239 -16.02 -11.65 -15.24
C ASP A 239 -15.38 -10.26 -14.97
N ALA A 240 -15.31 -9.41 -15.99
CA ALA A 240 -14.76 -8.06 -15.87
C ALA A 240 -15.58 -7.10 -14.96
N LYS A 241 -16.80 -7.49 -14.57
CA LYS A 241 -17.64 -6.74 -13.63
C LYS A 241 -17.53 -7.30 -12.20
N GLY A 242 -16.76 -8.37 -12.00
CA GLY A 242 -16.62 -9.05 -10.71
C GLY A 242 -17.75 -10.03 -10.40
N ASN A 243 -18.56 -10.46 -11.37
CA ASN A 243 -19.58 -11.49 -11.15
C ASN A 243 -18.94 -12.87 -11.18
N PHE A 244 -19.35 -13.74 -10.26
CA PHE A 244 -18.96 -15.15 -10.25
C PHE A 244 -19.51 -15.89 -11.47
N LEU A 245 -18.67 -16.68 -12.12
CA LEU A 245 -19.01 -17.46 -13.33
C LEU A 245 -19.06 -18.96 -13.06
N SER A 246 -18.06 -19.46 -12.35
CA SER A 246 -17.91 -20.88 -12.00
C SER A 246 -16.79 -21.06 -10.99
N GLY A 247 -16.74 -22.20 -10.32
CA GLY A 247 -15.60 -22.53 -9.49
C GLY A 247 -15.69 -23.93 -8.91
N ASP A 248 -14.73 -24.21 -8.03
CA ASP A 248 -14.66 -25.43 -7.26
C ASP A 248 -14.24 -25.12 -5.82
N SER A 249 -14.54 -26.03 -4.90
CA SER A 249 -14.26 -25.89 -3.48
C SER A 249 -13.86 -27.22 -2.86
N ILE A 250 -12.79 -27.23 -2.08
CA ILE A 250 -12.32 -28.43 -1.38
C ILE A 250 -11.97 -28.15 0.09
N PRO A 251 -12.25 -29.09 1.00
CA PRO A 251 -11.76 -28.99 2.38
C PRO A 251 -10.24 -29.18 2.41
N ILE A 252 -9.54 -28.39 3.22
CA ILE A 252 -8.11 -28.55 3.49
C ILE A 252 -7.81 -28.32 4.98
N THR A 253 -6.61 -28.70 5.42
CA THR A 253 -6.10 -28.34 6.75
C THR A 253 -4.80 -27.57 6.59
N VAL A 254 -4.70 -26.36 7.15
CA VAL A 254 -3.44 -25.63 7.23
C VAL A 254 -2.77 -25.97 8.56
N LYS A 255 -1.54 -26.51 8.51
CA LYS A 255 -0.75 -26.85 9.68
C LYS A 255 0.72 -26.51 9.44
N ILE A 256 1.09 -25.29 9.82
CA ILE A 256 2.44 -24.78 9.62
C ILE A 256 3.32 -25.18 10.80
N GLN A 257 4.43 -25.86 10.52
CA GLN A 257 5.57 -25.91 11.41
C GLN A 257 6.59 -24.88 10.90
N PRO A 258 6.88 -23.79 11.63
CA PRO A 258 7.76 -22.74 11.14
C PRO A 258 9.14 -23.28 10.78
N GLN A 259 9.54 -23.06 9.53
CA GLN A 259 10.87 -23.33 9.00
C GLN A 259 11.49 -22.01 8.57
N ILE A 260 12.54 -21.60 9.28
CA ILE A 260 13.20 -20.31 9.10
C ILE A 260 14.67 -20.58 8.84
N LYS A 261 15.12 -20.24 7.63
CA LYS A 261 16.53 -20.38 7.25
C LYS A 261 17.15 -19.00 7.07
N LEU A 262 18.31 -18.81 7.70
CA LEU A 262 19.21 -17.70 7.40
C LEU A 262 20.06 -18.06 6.18
N ASN A 263 20.12 -17.16 5.19
CA ASN A 263 20.94 -17.28 4.00
C ASN A 263 21.98 -16.15 3.96
N GLY A 264 23.05 -16.35 3.19
CA GLY A 264 24.16 -15.40 3.04
C GLY A 264 25.38 -15.73 3.89
N ILE A 265 25.20 -16.54 4.95
CA ILE A 265 26.26 -17.10 5.77
C ILE A 265 26.03 -18.59 6.06
N VAL A 266 27.08 -19.30 6.46
CA VAL A 266 27.01 -20.71 6.87
C VAL A 266 27.77 -20.94 8.18
N GLU A 267 27.45 -22.04 8.86
CA GLU A 267 28.06 -22.41 10.14
C GLU A 267 29.60 -22.50 10.04
N GLY A 268 30.29 -21.89 10.99
CA GLY A 268 31.76 -21.83 11.07
C GLY A 268 32.42 -20.91 10.03
N GLN A 269 31.65 -20.17 9.22
CA GLN A 269 32.23 -19.29 8.21
C GLN A 269 33.05 -18.16 8.85
N LYS A 270 34.24 -17.92 8.28
CA LYS A 270 35.08 -16.76 8.62
C LYS A 270 34.75 -15.59 7.69
N ILE A 271 34.24 -14.50 8.24
CA ILE A 271 33.87 -13.28 7.53
C ILE A 271 35.03 -12.28 7.59
N THR A 272 35.60 -11.98 6.43
CA THR A 272 36.63 -10.94 6.24
C THR A 272 36.11 -9.74 5.46
N ALA A 273 34.85 -9.79 5.01
CA ALA A 273 34.20 -8.73 4.26
C ALA A 273 33.57 -7.67 5.18
N HIS A 274 33.61 -6.41 4.78
CA HIS A 274 33.01 -5.28 5.51
C HIS A 274 31.51 -5.09 5.24
N SER A 275 30.90 -5.98 4.46
CA SER A 275 29.48 -5.96 4.11
C SER A 275 29.03 -7.36 3.76
N VAL A 276 27.98 -7.84 4.43
CA VAL A 276 27.47 -9.20 4.29
C VAL A 276 25.96 -9.14 4.03
N PRO A 277 25.50 -9.40 2.80
CA PRO A 277 24.08 -9.51 2.52
C PRO A 277 23.51 -10.78 3.15
N LEU A 278 22.53 -10.62 4.02
CA LEU A 278 21.75 -11.67 4.65
C LEU A 278 20.36 -11.70 4.01
N SER A 279 19.80 -12.88 3.80
CA SER A 279 18.41 -13.05 3.39
C SER A 279 17.78 -14.21 4.15
N THR A 280 16.50 -14.46 3.95
CA THR A 280 15.81 -15.55 4.64
C THR A 280 15.00 -16.41 3.67
N SER A 281 14.77 -17.66 4.04
CA SER A 281 13.77 -18.52 3.42
C SER A 281 12.80 -18.99 4.49
N LEU A 282 11.51 -18.83 4.20
CA LEU A 282 10.40 -19.11 5.10
C LEU A 282 9.41 -20.04 4.39
N ASN A 283 8.79 -20.97 5.13
CA ASN A 283 7.65 -21.76 4.62
C ASN A 283 6.29 -21.10 4.92
N PHE A 284 6.27 -19.91 5.49
CA PHE A 284 5.05 -19.18 5.84
C PHE A 284 5.21 -17.70 5.54
N SER A 285 4.09 -17.00 5.39
CA SER A 285 4.05 -15.57 5.14
C SER A 285 4.31 -14.82 6.45
N ALA A 286 5.52 -14.31 6.62
CA ALA A 286 5.86 -13.43 7.72
C ALA A 286 5.52 -11.97 7.38
N THR A 287 5.07 -11.23 8.39
CA THR A 287 4.79 -9.81 8.26
C THR A 287 6.06 -8.98 8.11
N TYR A 288 7.10 -9.32 8.87
CA TYR A 288 8.45 -8.80 8.73
C TYR A 288 9.44 -9.75 9.40
N VAL A 289 10.73 -9.54 9.13
CA VAL A 289 11.82 -10.25 9.81
C VAL A 289 12.74 -9.29 10.55
N LYS A 290 13.43 -9.80 11.56
CA LYS A 290 14.57 -9.14 12.20
C LYS A 290 15.77 -10.07 12.23
N TYR A 291 16.96 -9.50 12.15
CA TYR A 291 18.22 -10.22 12.27
C TYR A 291 18.78 -9.94 13.65
N GLU A 292 18.95 -10.99 14.45
CA GLU A 292 19.54 -10.92 15.78
C GLU A 292 20.98 -11.42 15.72
N MET A 293 21.88 -10.68 16.37
CA MET A 293 23.31 -10.91 16.39
C MET A 293 23.80 -10.82 17.82
N ILE A 294 24.52 -11.85 18.25
CA ILE A 294 25.08 -11.94 19.60
C ILE A 294 26.54 -12.33 19.49
N ASN A 295 27.42 -11.54 20.09
CA ASN A 295 28.79 -11.95 20.31
C ASN A 295 28.86 -12.74 21.63
N PRO A 296 29.07 -14.07 21.61
CA PRO A 296 29.07 -14.87 22.83
C PRO A 296 30.31 -14.64 23.70
N ASP A 297 31.38 -14.04 23.15
CA ASP A 297 32.63 -13.82 23.87
C ASP A 297 32.54 -12.61 24.82
N ASN A 298 31.76 -11.59 24.46
CA ASN A 298 31.63 -10.34 25.22
C ASN A 298 30.18 -9.93 25.56
N GLY A 299 29.18 -10.66 25.06
CA GLY A 299 27.75 -10.39 25.31
C GLY A 299 27.17 -9.21 24.52
N ALA A 300 27.89 -8.66 23.54
CA ALA A 300 27.35 -7.62 22.67
C ALA A 300 26.13 -8.13 21.90
N TYR A 301 25.09 -7.31 21.85
CA TYR A 301 23.79 -7.67 21.30
C TYR A 301 23.31 -6.62 20.31
N TYR A 302 22.85 -7.08 19.15
CA TYR A 302 22.19 -6.24 18.14
C TYR A 302 20.96 -6.96 17.59
N ILE A 303 19.91 -6.18 17.33
CA ILE A 303 18.74 -6.62 16.58
C ILE A 303 18.38 -5.57 15.54
N SER A 304 18.19 -6.00 14.29
CA SER A 304 17.84 -5.08 13.21
C SER A 304 16.44 -4.47 13.40
N PRO A 305 16.16 -3.31 12.77
CA PRO A 305 14.79 -2.88 12.50
C PRO A 305 14.01 -3.95 11.72
N GLY A 306 12.67 -3.83 11.70
CA GLY A 306 11.83 -4.71 10.87
C GLY A 306 12.18 -4.56 9.39
N ALA A 307 12.48 -5.69 8.74
CA ALA A 307 12.90 -5.77 7.36
C ALA A 307 11.91 -6.57 6.51
N ASP A 308 11.88 -6.25 5.21
CA ASP A 308 11.12 -6.96 4.19
C ASP A 308 11.63 -8.40 4.07
N PRO A 309 10.80 -9.42 4.33
CA PRO A 309 11.21 -10.82 4.21
C PRO A 309 11.73 -11.20 2.81
N GLU A 310 11.33 -10.48 1.77
CA GLU A 310 11.73 -10.73 0.38
C GLU A 310 13.02 -9.97 -0.04
N LYS A 311 13.54 -9.07 0.80
CA LYS A 311 14.75 -8.29 0.48
C LYS A 311 15.92 -8.63 1.39
N PRO A 312 17.15 -8.57 0.87
CA PRO A 312 18.32 -8.77 1.70
C PRO A 312 18.47 -7.64 2.71
N PHE A 313 18.88 -8.00 3.92
CA PHE A 313 19.39 -7.10 4.94
C PHE A 313 20.93 -7.13 4.90
N THR A 314 21.60 -5.98 4.95
CA THR A 314 23.06 -5.94 4.92
C THR A 314 23.62 -5.79 6.33
N MET A 315 24.30 -6.83 6.81
CA MET A 315 25.13 -6.75 8.02
C MET A 315 26.44 -6.00 7.68
N ILE A 316 26.80 -5.03 8.51
CA ILE A 316 28.03 -4.24 8.36
C ILE A 316 28.86 -4.44 9.63
N PRO A 317 29.80 -5.40 9.65
CA PRO A 317 30.63 -5.67 10.82
C PRO A 317 31.62 -4.54 11.10
N VAL A 318 31.87 -4.28 12.38
CA VAL A 318 32.92 -3.37 12.88
C VAL A 318 34.03 -4.15 13.60
N MET A 319 35.16 -3.51 13.86
CA MET A 319 36.33 -4.13 14.52
C MET A 319 35.99 -4.68 15.90
N GLU A 320 35.05 -4.04 16.60
CA GLU A 320 34.53 -4.50 17.88
C GLU A 320 33.75 -5.82 17.77
N ASP A 321 33.32 -6.20 16.56
CA ASP A 321 32.66 -7.48 16.28
C ASP A 321 33.65 -8.63 16.02
N ASN A 322 34.95 -8.35 15.84
CA ASN A 322 35.96 -9.40 15.62
C ASN A 322 35.93 -10.45 16.73
N GLY A 323 35.94 -11.72 16.35
CA GLY A 323 35.71 -12.85 17.25
C GLY A 323 34.51 -13.69 16.83
N ASN A 324 33.91 -14.40 17.77
CA ASN A 324 32.73 -15.22 17.49
C ASN A 324 31.48 -14.36 17.39
N MET A 325 30.56 -14.75 16.52
CA MET A 325 29.24 -14.12 16.39
C MET A 325 28.19 -15.18 16.06
N SER A 326 27.07 -15.17 16.77
CA SER A 326 25.91 -16.00 16.50
C SER A 326 24.82 -15.14 15.87
N VAL A 327 24.36 -15.51 14.68
CA VAL A 327 23.35 -14.74 13.93
C VAL A 327 22.12 -15.62 13.67
N ARG A 328 20.91 -15.08 13.85
CA ARG A 328 19.67 -15.75 13.44
C ARG A 328 18.65 -14.78 12.87
N VAL A 329 17.66 -15.33 12.18
CA VAL A 329 16.47 -14.59 11.73
C VAL A 329 15.32 -14.86 12.70
N ILE A 330 14.58 -13.81 13.04
CA ILE A 330 13.32 -13.89 13.77
C ILE A 330 12.23 -13.37 12.84
N ALA A 331 11.27 -14.22 12.49
CA ALA A 331 10.11 -13.86 11.68
C ALA A 331 8.92 -13.51 12.59
N TYR A 332 8.10 -12.56 12.19
CA TYR A 332 6.95 -12.09 12.98
C TYR A 332 5.65 -12.26 12.20
N ASP A 333 4.59 -12.74 12.85
CA ASP A 333 3.24 -12.78 12.26
C ASP A 333 2.52 -11.43 12.38
N THR A 334 1.26 -11.37 11.91
CA THR A 334 0.42 -10.17 11.94
C THR A 334 0.02 -9.75 13.36
N LYS A 335 0.13 -10.63 14.36
CA LYS A 335 -0.09 -10.31 15.78
C LYS A 335 1.20 -9.87 16.48
N GLY A 336 2.33 -9.89 15.79
CA GLY A 336 3.65 -9.56 16.33
C GLY A 336 4.27 -10.71 17.14
N ASN A 337 3.76 -11.95 17.02
CA ASN A 337 4.38 -13.09 17.66
C ASN A 337 5.69 -13.46 16.95
N PRO A 338 6.79 -13.66 17.68
CA PRO A 338 8.07 -14.03 17.09
C PRO A 338 8.19 -15.54 16.87
N TYR A 339 8.81 -15.90 15.76
CA TYR A 339 9.24 -17.26 15.40
C TYR A 339 10.73 -17.24 15.14
N HIS A 340 11.49 -18.02 15.91
CA HIS A 340 12.94 -17.98 15.89
C HIS A 340 13.50 -19.04 14.95
N GLY A 341 14.37 -18.63 14.04
CA GLY A 341 15.26 -19.55 13.33
C GLY A 341 16.43 -19.99 14.21
N GLU A 342 17.16 -20.98 13.72
CA GLU A 342 18.39 -21.46 14.34
C GLU A 342 19.51 -20.41 14.25
N TYR A 343 20.42 -20.43 15.22
CA TYR A 343 21.65 -19.66 15.13
C TYR A 343 22.60 -20.26 14.10
N VAL A 344 23.26 -19.38 13.35
CA VAL A 344 24.44 -19.67 12.55
C VAL A 344 25.61 -18.99 13.22
N ASN A 345 26.58 -19.77 13.70
CA ASN A 345 27.79 -19.26 14.33
C ASN A 345 28.85 -19.00 13.27
N ILE A 346 29.41 -17.80 13.27
CA ILE A 346 30.44 -17.34 12.35
C ILE A 346 31.59 -16.71 13.14
N GLY A 347 32.75 -16.59 12.51
CA GLY A 347 33.86 -15.80 13.01
C GLY A 347 34.00 -14.51 12.20
N ILE A 348 34.02 -13.35 12.85
CA ILE A 348 34.36 -12.08 12.21
C ILE A 348 35.87 -11.87 12.36
N ASP A 349 36.56 -11.66 11.25
CA ASP A 349 37.98 -11.32 11.18
C ASP A 349 38.20 -10.31 10.07
N ILE A 350 37.80 -9.08 10.35
CA ILE A 350 38.00 -7.95 9.44
C ILE A 350 39.23 -7.15 9.88
N ASP A 351 39.98 -6.65 8.90
CA ASP A 351 41.06 -5.70 9.15
C ASP A 351 40.50 -4.30 9.45
N SER A 352 41.22 -3.53 10.26
CA SER A 352 40.90 -2.12 10.46
C SER A 352 41.18 -1.34 9.18
N TYR A 353 40.29 -0.44 8.79
CA TYR A 353 40.56 0.52 7.73
C TYR A 353 40.29 1.95 8.18
N LEU A 354 41.03 2.89 7.61
CA LEU A 354 40.82 4.32 7.77
C LEU A 354 41.10 5.02 6.44
N TYR A 355 40.10 5.72 5.91
CA TYR A 355 40.30 6.61 4.78
C TYR A 355 39.51 7.90 4.93
N LEU A 356 39.99 8.93 4.24
CA LEU A 356 39.32 10.21 4.15
C LEU A 356 38.24 10.13 3.06
N GLY A 357 36.97 10.19 3.47
CA GLY A 357 35.83 10.37 2.59
C GLY A 357 35.48 11.85 2.38
N GLY A 358 34.59 12.10 1.42
CA GLY A 358 34.08 13.45 1.11
C GLY A 358 34.88 14.22 0.07
N VAL A 359 36.09 13.75 -0.25
CA VAL A 359 36.93 14.26 -1.33
C VAL A 359 37.52 13.12 -2.15
N LYS A 360 37.89 13.39 -3.41
CA LYS A 360 38.49 12.41 -4.34
C LYS A 360 39.87 12.86 -4.80
N GLN A 361 40.72 11.90 -5.17
CA GLN A 361 42.05 12.18 -5.73
C GLN A 361 41.94 13.07 -6.98
N GLY A 362 42.71 14.16 -7.00
CA GLY A 362 42.73 15.15 -8.08
C GLY A 362 41.52 16.08 -8.11
N GLN A 363 40.61 16.03 -7.13
CA GLN A 363 39.43 16.87 -7.11
C GLN A 363 39.82 18.36 -7.07
N ALA A 364 39.24 19.15 -7.97
CA ALA A 364 39.23 20.60 -7.85
C ALA A 364 38.19 21.01 -6.79
N ILE A 365 38.64 21.72 -5.76
CA ILE A 365 37.80 22.23 -4.68
C ILE A 365 37.70 23.74 -4.83
N ASP A 366 36.50 24.18 -5.18
CA ASP A 366 36.13 25.59 -5.26
C ASP A 366 35.03 25.92 -4.24
N GLY A 367 34.69 25.05 -3.30
CA GLY A 367 33.58 25.26 -2.37
C GLY A 367 33.76 24.52 -1.07
N SER A 368 32.72 24.55 -0.22
CA SER A 368 32.69 23.72 0.98
C SER A 368 32.73 22.24 0.60
N VAL A 369 33.53 21.45 1.30
CA VAL A 369 33.54 19.99 1.24
C VAL A 369 33.44 19.43 2.65
N THR A 370 32.69 18.34 2.80
CA THR A 370 32.56 17.67 4.10
C THR A 370 33.53 16.50 4.15
N LEU A 371 34.60 16.67 4.92
CA LEU A 371 35.60 15.65 5.20
C LEU A 371 35.03 14.64 6.21
N LEU A 372 35.16 13.36 5.91
CA LEU A 372 34.62 12.28 6.75
C LEU A 372 35.68 11.22 7.01
N ALA A 373 35.94 10.90 8.27
CA ALA A 373 36.75 9.76 8.66
C ALA A 373 35.94 8.46 8.47
N GLN A 374 36.13 7.78 7.33
CA GLN A 374 35.52 6.47 7.09
C GLN A 374 36.39 5.37 7.67
N ARG A 375 35.80 4.58 8.57
CA ARG A 375 36.48 3.54 9.35
C ARG A 375 35.48 2.54 9.90
N ASN A 376 35.98 1.40 10.33
CA ASN A 376 35.23 0.33 10.99
C ASN A 376 35.61 0.14 12.47
N PHE A 377 36.12 1.16 13.16
CA PHE A 377 36.47 1.06 14.59
C PHE A 377 36.14 2.34 15.35
N ASN A 378 35.93 2.20 16.66
CA ASN A 378 35.65 3.32 17.55
C ASN A 378 36.90 4.16 17.81
N VAL A 379 36.69 5.47 17.96
CA VAL A 379 37.75 6.47 18.16
C VAL A 379 37.34 7.46 19.23
N THR A 380 38.34 8.04 19.88
CA THR A 380 38.20 9.09 20.91
C THR A 380 38.51 10.48 20.36
N ASP A 381 39.38 10.56 19.35
CA ASP A 381 39.78 11.78 18.66
C ASP A 381 39.79 11.56 17.14
N THR A 382 39.37 12.58 16.40
CA THR A 382 39.47 12.68 14.94
C THR A 382 40.06 14.04 14.57
N GLU A 383 41.17 14.03 13.85
CA GLU A 383 41.94 15.21 13.43
C GLU A 383 42.08 15.22 11.90
N TYR A 384 41.57 16.27 11.26
CA TYR A 384 41.68 16.46 9.80
C TYR A 384 42.85 17.39 9.50
N TYR A 385 43.71 16.99 8.56
CA TYR A 385 44.93 17.71 8.22
C TYR A 385 44.96 18.12 6.76
N ILE A 386 45.68 19.21 6.51
CA ILE A 386 46.07 19.68 5.18
C ILE A 386 47.59 19.84 5.11
N VAL A 387 48.16 19.46 3.96
CA VAL A 387 49.57 19.66 3.64
C VAL A 387 49.67 20.42 2.33
N ASP A 388 50.43 21.50 2.33
CA ASP A 388 50.75 22.23 1.12
C ASP A 388 51.85 21.50 0.34
N LYS A 389 51.59 21.12 -0.92
CA LYS A 389 52.55 20.32 -1.71
C LYS A 389 53.78 21.11 -2.18
N THR A 390 53.71 22.43 -2.19
CA THR A 390 54.82 23.29 -2.64
C THR A 390 55.79 23.55 -1.50
N THR A 391 55.27 23.85 -0.31
CA THR A 391 56.07 24.20 0.87
C THR A 391 56.34 23.02 1.80
N GLY A 392 55.53 21.96 1.70
CA GLY A 392 55.54 20.83 2.63
C GLY A 392 54.92 21.14 4.00
N GLN A 393 54.37 22.35 4.19
CA GLN A 393 53.82 22.77 5.47
C GLN A 393 52.53 22.00 5.78
N GLU A 394 52.48 21.40 6.97
CA GLU A 394 51.33 20.69 7.50
C GLU A 394 50.55 21.55 8.50
N ARG A 395 49.22 21.50 8.43
CA ARG A 395 48.32 22.26 9.31
C ARG A 395 47.11 21.42 9.71
N LEU A 396 46.75 21.47 10.99
CA LEU A 396 45.50 20.91 11.50
C LEU A 396 44.33 21.79 11.03
N LEU A 397 43.37 21.20 10.32
CA LEU A 397 42.14 21.87 9.91
C LEU A 397 41.10 21.87 11.03
N HIS A 398 40.89 20.71 11.65
CA HIS A 398 39.85 20.54 12.66
C HIS A 398 40.15 19.34 13.56
N LYS A 399 39.76 19.44 14.83
CA LYS A 399 39.79 18.35 15.80
C LYS A 399 38.44 18.22 16.48
N ALA A 400 37.90 17.00 16.52
CA ALA A 400 36.67 16.65 17.21
C ALA A 400 36.82 15.25 17.84
N GLY A 401 35.92 14.88 18.75
CA GLY A 401 35.89 13.50 19.27
C GLY A 401 35.46 12.49 18.20
N TYR A 402 34.29 12.73 17.62
CA TYR A 402 33.72 11.95 16.53
C TYR A 402 33.02 12.88 15.53
N GLY A 403 33.05 12.55 14.24
CA GLY A 403 32.17 13.15 13.23
C GLY A 403 32.88 13.62 11.97
N SER A 404 32.11 14.25 11.10
CA SER A 404 32.59 14.91 9.88
C SER A 404 32.99 16.37 10.15
N TYR A 405 33.86 16.92 9.31
CA TYR A 405 34.19 18.35 9.30
C TYR A 405 33.87 18.97 7.95
N THR A 406 33.02 20.00 7.94
CA THR A 406 32.79 20.79 6.72
C THR A 406 33.85 21.87 6.60
N TRP A 407 34.81 21.64 5.72
CA TRP A 407 35.89 22.57 5.41
C TRP A 407 35.48 23.49 4.27
N PHE A 408 35.70 24.78 4.42
CA PHE A 408 35.49 25.78 3.37
C PHE A 408 36.82 26.49 3.08
N PRO A 409 37.67 25.97 2.17
CA PRO A 409 39.01 26.52 1.92
C PRO A 409 38.98 27.96 1.43
N GLY A 410 39.81 28.82 2.02
CA GLY A 410 40.04 30.19 1.59
C GLY A 410 41.24 30.36 0.66
N PRO A 411 41.56 31.61 0.26
CA PRO A 411 42.74 31.95 -0.53
C PRO A 411 44.07 31.47 0.06
N GLU A 412 44.17 31.39 1.39
CA GLU A 412 45.34 30.84 2.07
C GLU A 412 45.60 29.35 1.77
N ASP A 413 44.57 28.64 1.31
CA ASP A 413 44.64 27.23 0.95
C ASP A 413 44.84 26.99 -0.55
N GLU A 414 45.01 28.04 -1.36
CA GLU A 414 45.14 27.94 -2.83
C GLU A 414 46.25 26.98 -3.27
N GLY A 415 45.99 26.24 -4.35
CA GLY A 415 46.97 25.40 -5.02
C GLY A 415 46.85 23.91 -4.70
N ASN A 416 47.94 23.19 -4.92
CA ASN A 416 47.97 21.74 -4.74
C ASN A 416 48.11 21.39 -3.26
N LYS A 417 47.11 20.69 -2.72
CA LYS A 417 47.04 20.30 -1.31
C LYS A 417 46.92 18.79 -1.18
N GLU A 418 47.37 18.26 -0.06
CA GLU A 418 47.09 16.89 0.37
C GLU A 418 46.27 16.91 1.64
N LEU A 419 45.16 16.19 1.64
CA LEU A 419 44.28 16.05 2.79
C LEU A 419 44.41 14.65 3.36
N TYR A 420 44.40 14.52 4.67
CA TYR A 420 44.32 13.23 5.33
C TYR A 420 43.65 13.36 6.70
N VAL A 421 43.24 12.23 7.26
CA VAL A 421 42.67 12.16 8.60
C VAL A 421 43.56 11.31 9.50
N LYS A 422 43.71 11.76 10.74
CA LYS A 422 44.36 11.07 11.82
C LYS A 422 43.34 10.83 12.91
N VAL A 423 43.25 9.60 13.41
CA VAL A 423 42.32 9.27 14.49
C VAL A 423 43.06 8.57 15.61
N LYS A 424 42.52 8.68 16.83
CA LYS A 424 42.98 7.90 17.98
C LYS A 424 41.90 6.90 18.38
N ASP A 425 42.23 5.62 18.38
CA ASP A 425 41.30 4.58 18.83
C ASP A 425 41.04 4.65 20.35
N THR A 426 40.17 3.78 20.85
CA THR A 426 39.83 3.70 22.29
C THR A 426 40.97 3.14 23.16
N ALA A 427 41.94 2.45 22.57
CA ALA A 427 43.15 1.98 23.25
C ALA A 427 44.27 3.04 23.27
N GLY A 428 44.08 4.17 22.58
CA GLY A 428 45.03 5.27 22.50
C GLY A 428 46.00 5.18 21.32
N ASN A 429 45.88 4.18 20.44
CA ASN A 429 46.73 4.08 19.25
C ASN A 429 46.27 5.08 18.20
N THR A 430 47.26 5.60 17.45
CA THR A 430 47.03 6.58 16.41
C THR A 430 47.05 5.92 15.03
N HIS A 431 46.02 6.18 14.23
CA HIS A 431 45.88 5.71 12.87
C HIS A 431 45.85 6.90 11.90
N VAL A 432 46.50 6.77 10.75
CA VAL A 432 46.60 7.84 9.74
C VAL A 432 46.13 7.29 8.40
N SER A 433 45.22 8.00 7.74
CA SER A 433 44.74 7.61 6.41
C SER A 433 45.80 7.83 5.33
N ASN A 434 45.60 7.21 4.18
CA ASN A 434 46.25 7.67 2.96
C ASN A 434 45.92 9.14 2.69
N ARG A 435 46.86 9.85 2.06
CA ARG A 435 46.68 11.25 1.64
C ARG A 435 45.94 11.32 0.32
N ILE A 436 45.00 12.26 0.22
CA ILE A 436 44.27 12.57 -1.01
C ILE A 436 44.77 13.91 -1.54
N SER A 437 45.36 13.91 -2.74
CA SER A 437 45.74 15.17 -3.39
C SER A 437 44.51 15.84 -3.98
N VAL A 438 44.39 17.14 -3.80
CA VAL A 438 43.32 17.99 -4.32
C VAL A 438 43.92 19.29 -4.84
N TYR A 439 43.19 19.98 -5.72
CA TYR A 439 43.53 21.33 -6.16
C TYR A 439 42.52 22.32 -5.60
N VAL A 440 42.96 23.22 -4.74
CA VAL A 440 42.11 24.24 -4.14
C VAL A 440 42.20 25.51 -4.98
N SER A 441 41.07 26.04 -5.44
CA SER A 441 41.04 27.25 -6.28
C SER A 441 41.46 28.51 -5.52
N GLY A 442 41.28 28.53 -4.20
CA GLY A 442 41.57 29.70 -3.37
C GLY A 442 40.64 30.89 -3.59
N ASN A 443 39.54 30.71 -4.32
CA ASN A 443 38.66 31.83 -4.62
C ASN A 443 37.99 32.37 -3.34
N PRO A 444 38.05 33.69 -3.08
CA PRO A 444 37.26 34.32 -2.03
C PRO A 444 35.76 34.08 -2.27
N LYS A 445 35.07 33.47 -1.30
CA LYS A 445 33.65 33.12 -1.41
C LYS A 445 32.83 33.61 -0.22
N LEU A 446 31.63 34.04 -0.56
CA LEU A 446 30.62 34.54 0.36
C LEU A 446 29.30 33.90 -0.06
N LEU A 447 28.67 33.14 0.84
CA LEU A 447 27.40 32.45 0.60
C LEU A 447 26.36 32.98 1.58
N LEU A 448 25.18 33.31 1.08
CA LEU A 448 24.08 33.76 1.93
C LEU A 448 23.45 32.56 2.66
N GLN A 449 22.98 32.79 3.88
CA GLN A 449 22.26 31.83 4.71
C GLN A 449 21.04 32.50 5.35
N GLY A 450 20.08 31.68 5.80
CA GLY A 450 18.87 32.13 6.51
C GLY A 450 17.65 32.31 5.62
N VAL A 451 17.84 32.50 4.31
CA VAL A 451 16.75 32.49 3.32
C VAL A 451 17.14 31.67 2.09
N GLY A 452 16.20 30.85 1.60
CA GLY A 452 16.36 30.03 0.41
C GLY A 452 15.61 30.58 -0.81
N PRO A 453 16.01 30.19 -2.04
CA PRO A 453 15.30 30.55 -3.26
C PRO A 453 13.85 30.07 -3.23
N GLY A 454 12.90 30.97 -3.56
CA GLY A 454 11.47 30.65 -3.58
C GLY A 454 10.84 30.49 -2.19
N GLN A 455 11.58 30.72 -1.10
CA GLN A 455 11.02 30.74 0.24
C GLN A 455 10.03 31.89 0.39
N VAL A 456 8.99 31.67 1.20
CA VAL A 456 8.03 32.71 1.55
C VAL A 456 8.21 33.05 3.03
N LEU A 457 8.67 34.27 3.29
CA LEU A 457 8.90 34.79 4.64
C LEU A 457 7.62 35.41 5.18
N THR A 458 7.17 34.88 6.31
CA THR A 458 5.94 35.28 7.00
C THR A 458 6.18 35.69 8.45
N GLN A 459 7.40 35.49 8.92
CA GLN A 459 7.87 35.80 10.26
C GLN A 459 9.31 36.31 10.21
N THR A 460 9.76 36.89 11.32
CA THR A 460 11.13 37.35 11.49
C THR A 460 12.14 36.27 11.11
N THR A 461 13.05 36.61 10.21
CA THR A 461 14.06 35.69 9.66
C THR A 461 15.45 36.28 9.86
N GLU A 462 16.32 35.52 10.53
CA GLU A 462 17.72 35.90 10.70
C GLU A 462 18.52 35.47 9.47
N LEU A 463 19.35 36.39 8.97
CA LEU A 463 20.30 36.17 7.90
C LEU A 463 21.72 36.20 8.46
N ASN A 464 22.55 35.34 7.90
CA ASN A 464 23.99 35.40 8.08
C ASN A 464 24.69 35.01 6.77
N VAL A 465 26.02 35.00 6.79
CA VAL A 465 26.81 34.49 5.67
C VAL A 465 27.72 33.37 6.14
N LYS A 466 27.92 32.40 5.25
CA LYS A 466 29.00 31.43 5.33
C LYS A 466 30.10 31.88 4.38
N THR A 467 31.33 32.04 4.88
CA THR A 467 32.45 32.56 4.09
C THR A 467 33.75 31.82 4.42
N ASN A 468 34.66 31.76 3.44
CA ASN A 468 36.00 31.18 3.57
C ASN A 468 37.10 32.24 3.77
N ILE A 469 36.72 33.50 3.98
CA ILE A 469 37.64 34.64 4.14
C ILE A 469 37.28 35.43 5.38
N LYS A 470 38.26 36.11 5.96
CA LYS A 470 38.01 37.13 6.98
C LYS A 470 37.61 38.43 6.28
N LEU A 471 36.37 38.86 6.48
CA LEU A 471 35.85 40.10 5.91
C LEU A 471 36.30 41.32 6.71
N ASP A 472 36.64 42.40 6.01
CA ASP A 472 36.94 43.73 6.57
C ASP A 472 35.66 44.50 6.89
N GLY A 473 34.55 44.13 6.24
CA GLY A 473 33.23 44.68 6.43
C GLY A 473 32.19 43.88 5.64
N ILE A 474 30.93 44.00 6.00
CA ILE A 474 29.82 43.35 5.31
C ILE A 474 28.60 44.24 5.35
N LYS A 475 27.79 44.19 4.30
CA LYS A 475 26.44 44.73 4.32
C LYS A 475 25.46 43.76 3.67
N TYR A 476 24.24 43.75 4.16
CA TYR A 476 23.12 42.99 3.60
C TYR A 476 22.21 43.96 2.86
N ILE A 477 21.93 43.65 1.60
CA ILE A 477 21.13 44.49 0.71
C ILE A 477 19.89 43.73 0.34
N LEU A 478 18.75 44.31 0.70
CA LEU A 478 17.43 43.85 0.35
C LEU A 478 16.91 44.71 -0.82
N THR A 479 16.51 44.06 -1.92
CA THR A 479 16.03 44.74 -3.13
C THR A 479 14.59 44.35 -3.40
N ASN A 480 13.71 45.35 -3.49
CA ASN A 480 12.34 45.11 -3.89
C ASN A 480 12.30 44.81 -5.40
N ALA A 481 11.97 43.58 -5.78
CA ALA A 481 12.10 43.13 -7.17
C ALA A 481 11.17 43.87 -8.15
N ARG A 482 10.08 44.47 -7.65
CA ARG A 482 9.14 45.25 -8.47
C ARG A 482 9.64 46.67 -8.75
N THR A 483 10.23 47.32 -7.75
CA THR A 483 10.64 48.73 -7.85
C THR A 483 12.12 48.93 -8.14
N GLY A 484 12.94 47.89 -7.94
CA GLY A 484 14.41 47.96 -8.00
C GLY A 484 15.03 48.74 -6.83
N LYS A 485 14.23 49.16 -5.84
CA LYS A 485 14.74 49.91 -4.68
C LYS A 485 15.56 49.00 -3.78
N GLU A 486 16.81 49.37 -3.54
CA GLU A 486 17.72 48.70 -2.61
C GLU A 486 17.69 49.33 -1.22
N ILE A 487 17.77 48.50 -0.18
CA ILE A 487 17.82 48.90 1.24
C ILE A 487 18.96 48.14 1.89
N ILE A 488 19.88 48.86 2.54
CA ILE A 488 20.88 48.23 3.41
C ILE A 488 20.20 47.93 4.75
N ILE A 489 20.00 46.65 5.04
CA ILE A 489 19.28 46.20 6.24
C ILE A 489 20.20 45.94 7.43
N SER A 490 21.50 45.77 7.20
CA SER A 490 22.51 45.64 8.25
C SER A 490 23.91 45.80 7.67
N GLU A 491 24.83 46.35 8.46
CA GLU A 491 26.30 46.35 8.22
C GLU A 491 27.05 45.52 9.27
N LYS A 492 26.32 44.66 9.99
CA LYS A 492 26.88 43.72 10.98
C LYS A 492 26.97 42.32 10.38
N ASN A 493 27.61 41.39 11.09
CA ASN A 493 27.77 40.00 10.64
C ASN A 493 26.44 39.26 10.42
N THR A 494 25.36 39.68 11.07
CA THR A 494 24.00 39.17 10.87
C THR A 494 23.07 40.30 10.45
N ALA A 495 21.98 39.92 9.79
CA ALA A 495 20.86 40.81 9.48
C ALA A 495 19.55 40.14 9.87
N VAL A 496 18.49 40.92 9.98
CA VAL A 496 17.16 40.41 10.27
C VAL A 496 16.20 41.00 9.24
N ILE A 497 15.39 40.14 8.62
CA ILE A 497 14.23 40.57 7.86
C ILE A 497 13.03 40.42 8.78
N VAL A 498 12.34 41.53 9.05
CA VAL A 498 11.06 41.54 9.77
C VAL A 498 9.99 41.88 8.74
N PRO A 499 9.16 40.92 8.30
CA PRO A 499 8.04 41.20 7.41
C PRO A 499 7.07 42.22 8.01
N GLU A 500 6.87 43.37 7.37
CA GLU A 500 5.89 44.39 7.78
C GLU A 500 4.79 44.60 6.74
N LYS A 501 3.64 45.11 7.19
CA LYS A 501 2.50 45.38 6.30
C LYS A 501 2.91 46.39 5.22
N GLY A 502 2.83 45.98 3.96
CA GLY A 502 3.27 46.78 2.80
C GLY A 502 4.52 46.22 2.12
N ASP A 503 5.21 45.27 2.74
CA ASP A 503 6.36 44.58 2.16
C ASP A 503 5.96 43.40 1.25
N ASP A 504 4.67 43.11 1.09
CA ASP A 504 4.23 41.95 0.31
C ASP A 504 4.76 41.96 -1.14
N GLY A 505 5.18 40.78 -1.59
CA GLY A 505 5.67 40.56 -2.94
C GLY A 505 7.09 40.00 -2.99
N THR A 506 7.69 40.09 -4.17
CA THR A 506 8.98 39.47 -4.44
C THR A 506 10.14 40.38 -4.06
N TRP A 507 11.12 39.80 -3.39
CA TRP A 507 12.35 40.44 -2.97
C TRP A 507 13.55 39.61 -3.42
N THR A 508 14.68 40.29 -3.59
CA THR A 508 15.98 39.63 -3.62
C THR A 508 16.80 40.12 -2.45
N VAL A 509 17.63 39.25 -1.90
CA VAL A 509 18.64 39.64 -0.91
C VAL A 509 20.00 39.13 -1.34
N ARG A 510 21.02 39.96 -1.10
CA ARG A 510 22.42 39.59 -1.23
C ARG A 510 23.21 40.20 -0.08
N ALA A 511 24.36 39.60 0.22
CA ALA A 511 25.38 40.23 1.03
C ALA A 511 26.55 40.71 0.16
N GLU A 512 27.10 41.87 0.50
CA GLU A 512 28.33 42.39 -0.08
C GLU A 512 29.39 42.47 1.03
N GLY A 513 30.42 41.64 0.91
CA GLY A 513 31.56 41.63 1.82
C GLY A 513 32.75 42.40 1.24
N ILE A 514 33.56 43.02 2.09
CA ILE A 514 34.83 43.65 1.72
C ILE A 514 35.96 42.71 2.12
N TYR A 515 36.86 42.44 1.18
CA TYR A 515 38.06 41.65 1.40
C TYR A 515 39.22 42.23 0.58
N GLY A 516 40.29 42.65 1.25
CA GLY A 516 41.48 43.17 0.57
C GLY A 516 41.17 44.42 -0.27
N GLY A 517 40.25 45.26 0.19
CA GLY A 517 39.79 46.46 -0.51
C GLY A 517 38.86 46.21 -1.70
N LYS A 518 38.50 44.96 -2.00
CA LYS A 518 37.55 44.58 -3.06
C LYS A 518 36.21 44.13 -2.49
N THR A 519 35.14 44.42 -3.21
CA THR A 519 33.79 43.93 -2.88
C THR A 519 33.56 42.56 -3.50
N ILE A 520 33.13 41.60 -2.69
CA ILE A 520 32.66 40.28 -3.09
C ILE A 520 31.18 40.20 -2.77
N LYS A 521 30.39 39.60 -3.67
CA LYS A 521 28.94 39.51 -3.52
C LYS A 521 28.52 38.05 -3.41
N THR A 522 27.52 37.78 -2.60
CA THR A 522 26.74 36.54 -2.71
C THR A 522 25.95 36.56 -4.01
N GLU A 523 25.38 35.41 -4.36
CA GLU A 523 24.21 35.35 -5.23
C GLU A 523 23.07 36.25 -4.72
N GLU A 524 22.19 36.68 -5.63
CA GLU A 524 20.91 37.26 -5.25
C GLU A 524 19.91 36.14 -5.02
N VAL A 525 19.55 35.92 -3.75
CA VAL A 525 18.51 34.95 -3.39
C VAL A 525 17.15 35.60 -3.53
N LYS A 526 16.33 35.06 -4.44
CA LYS A 526 14.97 35.51 -4.69
C LYS A 526 14.00 34.81 -3.75
N PHE A 527 13.18 35.57 -3.03
CA PHE A 527 12.17 35.07 -2.09
C PHE A 527 10.92 35.98 -2.14
N SER A 528 9.87 35.63 -1.41
CA SER A 528 8.68 36.46 -1.28
C SER A 528 8.39 36.78 0.17
N ILE A 529 7.90 37.99 0.44
CA ILE A 529 7.31 38.34 1.74
C ILE A 529 5.79 38.24 1.60
N TYR A 530 5.17 37.61 2.59
CA TYR A 530 3.72 37.55 2.72
C TYR A 530 3.30 37.80 4.17
N THR A 531 2.58 38.90 4.38
CA THR A 531 2.09 39.39 5.68
C THR A 531 0.57 39.23 5.84
N GLY A 532 -0.09 38.69 4.82
CA GLY A 532 -1.50 38.37 4.85
C GLY A 532 -1.83 37.18 5.77
N GLN A 533 -3.12 36.86 5.84
CA GLN A 533 -3.58 35.68 6.56
C GLN A 533 -3.12 34.41 5.86
N LEU A 534 -2.46 33.53 6.61
CA LEU A 534 -2.11 32.19 6.13
C LEU A 534 -3.12 31.17 6.59
N TYR A 535 -3.31 30.15 5.77
CA TYR A 535 -4.11 28.99 6.10
C TYR A 535 -3.22 27.78 6.30
N SER A 536 -3.49 27.04 7.38
CA SER A 536 -2.88 25.75 7.65
C SER A 536 -3.75 24.62 7.10
N ALA A 537 -3.20 23.41 7.13
CA ALA A 537 -3.98 22.20 6.92
C ALA A 537 -5.23 22.18 7.81
N LYS A 538 -6.32 21.63 7.28
CA LYS A 538 -7.63 21.53 7.95
C LYS A 538 -8.10 20.08 7.96
N PRO A 539 -8.95 19.69 8.93
CA PRO A 539 -9.59 18.39 8.90
C PRO A 539 -10.58 18.30 7.75
N VAL A 540 -10.65 17.14 7.08
CA VAL A 540 -11.69 16.83 6.09
C VAL A 540 -13.03 16.50 6.76
N ILE A 541 -12.97 15.89 7.93
CA ILE A 541 -14.12 15.51 8.76
C ILE A 541 -13.66 15.36 10.22
N GLU A 542 -14.59 15.27 11.16
CA GLU A 542 -14.27 14.94 12.55
C GLU A 542 -13.52 13.60 12.64
N LYS A 543 -12.51 13.53 13.51
CA LYS A 543 -11.57 12.41 13.59
C LYS A 543 -12.26 11.05 13.84
N ASP A 544 -13.31 11.05 14.64
CA ASP A 544 -14.11 9.87 15.00
C ASP A 544 -14.94 9.32 13.84
N LYS A 545 -15.32 10.17 12.86
CA LYS A 545 -16.05 9.76 11.65
C LYS A 545 -15.13 9.39 10.48
N TYR A 546 -13.85 9.71 10.57
CA TYR A 546 -12.93 9.54 9.45
C TYR A 546 -12.78 8.07 9.04
N LEU A 547 -12.70 7.15 10.02
CA LEU A 547 -12.55 5.72 9.76
C LEU A 547 -13.71 5.16 8.93
N ASP A 548 -14.95 5.51 9.28
CA ASP A 548 -16.14 5.05 8.57
C ASP A 548 -16.14 5.57 7.13
N LEU A 549 -15.85 6.87 6.93
CA LEU A 549 -15.76 7.49 5.61
C LEU A 549 -14.78 6.75 4.69
N VAL A 550 -13.54 6.53 5.15
CA VAL A 550 -12.53 5.88 4.30
C VAL A 550 -12.77 4.38 4.16
N SER A 551 -13.38 3.72 5.15
CA SER A 551 -13.74 2.30 5.06
C SER A 551 -14.78 2.06 3.98
N ASP A 552 -15.81 2.91 3.88
CA ASP A 552 -16.82 2.83 2.82
C ASP A 552 -16.21 3.02 1.43
N LEU A 553 -15.31 4.00 1.26
CA LEU A 553 -14.60 4.22 0.00
C LEU A 553 -13.70 3.04 -0.37
N ALA A 554 -12.99 2.49 0.62
CA ALA A 554 -12.06 1.38 0.47
C ALA A 554 -12.78 0.08 0.11
N VAL A 555 -13.88 -0.26 0.79
CA VAL A 555 -14.67 -1.47 0.53
C VAL A 555 -15.30 -1.42 -0.87
N ASN A 556 -15.84 -0.28 -1.29
CA ASN A 556 -16.37 -0.10 -2.65
C ASN A 556 -15.26 -0.24 -3.71
N THR A 557 -14.07 0.27 -3.41
CA THR A 557 -12.90 0.10 -4.27
C THR A 557 -12.46 -1.34 -4.36
N ARG A 558 -12.36 -2.05 -3.23
CA ARG A 558 -11.98 -3.47 -3.19
C ARG A 558 -12.91 -4.33 -4.05
N LYS A 559 -14.23 -4.12 -3.95
CA LYS A 559 -15.23 -4.85 -4.75
C LYS A 559 -15.00 -4.73 -6.26
N THR A 560 -14.54 -3.58 -6.73
CA THR A 560 -14.39 -3.29 -8.17
C THR A 560 -12.97 -3.52 -8.71
N THR A 561 -11.96 -3.58 -7.83
CA THR A 561 -10.55 -3.61 -8.25
C THR A 561 -9.74 -4.76 -7.66
N GLY A 562 -10.22 -5.40 -6.59
CA GLY A 562 -9.45 -6.37 -5.82
C GLY A 562 -8.38 -5.77 -4.91
N MET A 563 -8.23 -4.44 -4.85
CA MET A 563 -7.28 -3.78 -3.96
C MET A 563 -7.75 -3.85 -2.52
N SER A 564 -6.88 -4.30 -1.60
CA SER A 564 -7.13 -4.39 -0.16
C SER A 564 -7.70 -3.07 0.36
N ALA A 565 -8.90 -3.15 0.94
CA ALA A 565 -9.53 -2.06 1.65
C ALA A 565 -8.75 -1.73 2.92
N ALA A 566 -8.22 -2.73 3.64
CA ALA A 566 -7.40 -2.51 4.83
C ALA A 566 -6.18 -1.63 4.54
N LEU A 567 -5.46 -1.92 3.45
CA LEU A 567 -4.29 -1.18 3.03
C LEU A 567 -4.63 0.25 2.62
N GLN A 568 -5.70 0.44 1.86
CA GLN A 568 -6.16 1.77 1.44
C GLN A 568 -6.53 2.64 2.65
N VAL A 569 -7.27 2.09 3.62
CA VAL A 569 -7.62 2.81 4.86
C VAL A 569 -6.36 3.15 5.65
N ALA A 570 -5.41 2.21 5.78
CA ALA A 570 -4.17 2.46 6.49
C ALA A 570 -3.32 3.57 5.85
N GLN A 571 -3.23 3.60 4.51
CA GLN A 571 -2.59 4.71 3.79
C GLN A 571 -3.32 6.02 4.06
N ALA A 572 -4.64 6.07 3.91
CA ALA A 572 -5.43 7.28 4.14
C ALA A 572 -5.28 7.82 5.57
N ILE A 573 -5.18 6.94 6.58
CA ILE A 573 -4.90 7.32 7.97
C ILE A 573 -3.49 7.88 8.12
N LEU A 574 -2.48 7.22 7.55
CA LEU A 574 -1.07 7.59 7.68
C LEU A 574 -0.77 8.93 6.99
N GLU A 575 -1.26 9.10 5.76
CA GLU A 575 -0.94 10.27 4.91
C GLU A 575 -1.56 11.58 5.42
N THR A 576 -2.72 11.50 6.07
CA THR A 576 -3.46 12.70 6.52
C THR A 576 -3.47 12.86 8.04
N GLY A 577 -2.87 11.93 8.78
CA GLY A 577 -2.97 11.88 10.23
C GLY A 577 -4.41 11.83 10.70
N TRP A 578 -5.17 10.81 10.28
CA TRP A 578 -6.61 10.64 10.57
C TRP A 578 -7.52 11.70 9.94
N GLY A 579 -7.21 12.13 8.72
CA GLY A 579 -7.98 13.14 7.99
C GLY A 579 -7.81 14.55 8.55
N GLN A 580 -6.91 14.75 9.53
CA GLN A 580 -6.78 16.01 10.27
C GLN A 580 -5.80 16.99 9.62
N SER A 581 -4.99 16.52 8.68
CA SER A 581 -3.97 17.30 7.99
C SER A 581 -4.11 17.21 6.47
N VAL A 582 -5.22 17.71 5.92
CA VAL A 582 -5.42 17.84 4.47
C VAL A 582 -4.85 19.18 3.98
N PRO A 583 -4.09 19.22 2.87
CA PRO A 583 -3.56 20.46 2.31
C PRO A 583 -4.65 21.49 2.06
N VAL A 584 -4.36 22.74 2.41
CA VAL A 584 -5.19 23.91 2.13
C VAL A 584 -4.31 24.91 1.44
N ASP A 585 -4.88 25.63 0.47
CA ASP A 585 -4.17 26.72 -0.17
C ASP A 585 -3.73 27.73 0.89
N LYS A 586 -2.40 27.88 0.98
CA LYS A 586 -1.72 28.67 2.00
C LYS A 586 -2.17 30.13 1.99
N TYR A 587 -2.60 30.68 0.86
CA TYR A 587 -2.93 32.09 0.69
C TYR A 587 -4.43 32.35 0.56
N GLU A 588 -5.16 31.47 -0.12
CA GLU A 588 -6.58 31.65 -0.43
C GLU A 588 -7.51 30.86 0.50
N GLY A 589 -6.96 29.90 1.27
CA GLY A 589 -7.74 29.07 2.19
C GLY A 589 -8.62 28.03 1.49
N LYS A 590 -8.44 27.84 0.17
CA LYS A 590 -9.11 26.83 -0.64
C LYS A 590 -8.76 25.44 -0.13
N PHE A 591 -9.77 24.66 0.22
CA PHE A 591 -9.59 23.31 0.70
C PHE A 591 -9.34 22.35 -0.47
N SER A 592 -8.34 21.46 -0.36
CA SER A 592 -7.94 20.59 -1.48
C SER A 592 -8.68 19.27 -1.58
N TYR A 593 -9.24 18.76 -0.48
CA TYR A 593 -9.72 17.38 -0.36
C TYR A 593 -8.67 16.29 -0.67
N ASN A 594 -7.38 16.62 -0.69
CA ASN A 594 -6.30 15.70 -1.06
C ASN A 594 -5.92 14.76 0.11
N LEU A 595 -6.45 13.53 0.07
CA LEU A 595 -6.29 12.53 1.13
C LEU A 595 -4.95 11.78 1.09
N PHE A 596 -4.09 12.04 0.11
CA PHE A 596 -2.85 11.27 -0.11
C PHE A 596 -1.63 12.14 -0.41
N GLY A 597 -1.73 13.46 -0.21
CA GLY A 597 -0.62 14.40 -0.43
C GLY A 597 -0.08 14.42 -1.87
N ILE A 598 -0.92 14.11 -2.86
CA ILE A 598 -0.48 13.99 -4.26
C ILE A 598 -0.15 15.37 -4.82
N LYS A 599 1.08 15.55 -5.32
CA LYS A 599 1.54 16.80 -5.96
C LYS A 599 0.99 16.96 -7.39
N GLY A 600 0.86 18.21 -7.85
CA GLY A 600 0.42 18.57 -9.20
C GLY A 600 -0.99 19.15 -9.26
N GLU A 601 -1.65 18.99 -10.41
CA GLU A 601 -2.99 19.52 -10.68
C GLU A 601 -4.04 18.40 -10.70
N GLY A 602 -5.13 18.60 -9.95
CA GLY A 602 -6.28 17.70 -9.85
C GLY A 602 -7.50 18.23 -10.59
N THR A 603 -8.65 17.60 -10.37
CA THR A 603 -9.94 17.95 -11.00
C THR A 603 -10.46 19.33 -10.62
N ASN A 604 -10.01 19.89 -9.51
CA ASN A 604 -10.30 21.25 -9.07
C ASN A 604 -9.03 22.11 -9.06
N GLY A 605 -8.07 21.82 -9.93
CA GLY A 605 -6.80 22.53 -10.04
C GLY A 605 -5.82 22.14 -8.94
N SER A 606 -5.10 23.13 -8.40
CA SER A 606 -4.11 22.93 -7.34
C SER A 606 -4.40 23.79 -6.11
N VAL A 607 -3.72 23.47 -5.01
CA VAL A 607 -3.49 24.35 -3.86
C VAL A 607 -1.99 24.49 -3.62
N THR A 608 -1.56 25.70 -3.27
CA THR A 608 -0.19 25.94 -2.87
C THR A 608 0.00 25.61 -1.38
N SER A 609 0.92 24.71 -1.04
CA SER A 609 1.26 24.37 0.34
C SER A 609 2.77 24.11 0.51
N ASN A 610 3.27 24.12 1.76
CA ASN A 610 4.71 24.04 2.00
C ASN A 610 5.28 22.61 1.79
N THR A 611 6.45 22.52 1.15
CA THR A 611 7.35 21.35 1.11
C THR A 611 8.75 21.76 1.58
N TRP A 612 9.62 20.80 1.92
CA TRP A 612 11.00 21.07 2.34
C TRP A 612 11.98 20.99 1.15
N GLU A 613 12.98 21.88 1.13
CA GLU A 613 14.12 21.90 0.19
C GLU A 613 15.41 22.25 0.93
N GLU A 614 16.56 21.90 0.36
CA GLU A 614 17.90 22.23 0.90
C GLU A 614 18.69 23.13 -0.06
N TYR A 615 19.34 24.17 0.47
CA TYR A 615 20.08 25.19 -0.30
C TYR A 615 21.24 25.69 0.53
N ASN A 616 22.43 25.69 -0.06
CA ASN A 616 23.68 25.96 0.62
C ASN A 616 23.85 25.16 1.95
N GLY A 617 23.27 23.95 2.04
CA GLY A 617 23.34 23.06 3.19
C GLY A 617 22.34 23.36 4.32
N VAL A 618 21.33 24.20 4.08
CA VAL A 618 20.27 24.53 5.04
C VAL A 618 18.91 24.15 4.46
N ALA A 619 18.08 23.49 5.27
CA ALA A 619 16.71 23.14 4.90
C ALA A 619 15.75 24.33 5.13
N PHE A 620 14.89 24.61 4.16
CA PHE A 620 13.86 25.64 4.22
C PHE A 620 12.55 25.13 3.61
N ARG A 621 11.46 25.86 3.86
CA ARG A 621 10.14 25.55 3.33
C ARG A 621 9.88 26.39 2.09
N ILE A 622 9.51 25.74 1.00
CA ILE A 622 9.03 26.40 -0.22
C ILE A 622 7.58 26.03 -0.49
N ASP A 623 6.94 26.83 -1.31
CA ASP A 623 5.64 26.53 -1.88
C ASP A 623 5.75 25.41 -2.93
N ALA A 624 4.84 24.46 -2.87
CA ALA A 624 4.63 23.44 -3.87
C ALA A 624 3.13 23.26 -4.15
N GLU A 625 2.85 22.84 -5.38
CA GLU A 625 1.48 22.60 -5.84
C GLU A 625 1.03 21.18 -5.49
N PHE A 626 -0.05 21.10 -4.73
CA PHE A 626 -0.76 19.86 -4.42
C PHE A 626 -2.08 19.82 -5.16
N ARG A 627 -2.47 18.62 -5.63
CA ARG A 627 -3.72 18.44 -6.35
C ARG A 627 -4.90 18.87 -5.48
N ALA A 628 -5.83 19.59 -6.07
CA ALA A 628 -7.11 19.94 -5.45
C ALA A 628 -8.24 19.20 -6.16
N TYR A 629 -9.23 18.80 -5.39
CA TYR A 629 -10.38 18.04 -5.86
C TYR A 629 -11.68 18.74 -5.45
N ASN A 630 -12.81 18.34 -6.03
CA ASN A 630 -14.13 18.84 -5.64
C ASN A 630 -14.65 18.16 -4.38
N ASN A 631 -14.16 16.97 -4.06
CA ASN A 631 -14.52 16.16 -2.90
C ASN A 631 -13.49 15.05 -2.65
N GLU A 632 -13.62 14.37 -1.52
CA GLU A 632 -12.75 13.26 -1.09
C GLU A 632 -12.79 12.04 -2.02
N LYS A 633 -13.92 11.80 -2.73
CA LYS A 633 -14.07 10.65 -3.65
C LYS A 633 -13.19 10.81 -4.88
N GLU A 634 -13.05 12.02 -5.39
CA GLU A 634 -12.14 12.32 -6.51
C GLU A 634 -10.67 12.12 -6.10
N SER A 635 -10.27 12.54 -4.90
CA SER A 635 -8.92 12.26 -4.38
C SER A 635 -8.66 10.76 -4.24
N TRP A 636 -9.66 10.02 -3.75
CA TRP A 636 -9.61 8.56 -3.61
C TRP A 636 -9.44 7.86 -4.97
N GLN A 637 -10.21 8.28 -5.96
CA GLN A 637 -10.12 7.71 -7.31
C GLN A 637 -8.78 8.04 -7.98
N ASP A 638 -8.26 9.24 -7.81
CA ASP A 638 -6.96 9.63 -8.37
C ASP A 638 -5.79 8.83 -7.74
N HIS A 639 -5.84 8.58 -6.42
CA HIS A 639 -4.89 7.69 -5.76
C HIS A 639 -4.97 6.25 -6.29
N LYS A 640 -6.17 5.73 -6.54
CA LYS A 640 -6.32 4.41 -7.17
C LYS A 640 -5.71 4.37 -8.56
N ASP A 641 -6.01 5.37 -9.39
CA ASP A 641 -5.51 5.43 -10.76
C ASP A 641 -3.98 5.50 -10.77
N LEU A 642 -3.37 6.20 -9.81
CA LEU A 642 -1.93 6.19 -9.60
C LEU A 642 -1.40 4.75 -9.41
N LEU A 643 -2.00 3.95 -8.52
CA LEU A 643 -1.54 2.60 -8.20
C LEU A 643 -1.89 1.57 -9.29
N LEU A 644 -3.03 1.73 -9.96
CA LEU A 644 -3.53 0.77 -10.94
C LEU A 644 -2.99 1.01 -12.35
N LEU A 645 -2.69 2.26 -12.72
CA LEU A 645 -2.32 2.60 -14.10
C LEU A 645 -0.83 2.87 -14.30
N ARG A 646 -0.10 3.32 -13.27
CA ARG A 646 1.35 3.57 -13.45
C ARG A 646 2.12 2.25 -13.49
N GLU A 647 3.05 2.17 -14.44
CA GLU A 647 3.88 0.99 -14.70
C GLU A 647 4.71 0.57 -13.47
N ARG A 648 5.26 1.55 -12.73
CA ARG A 648 6.08 1.30 -11.53
C ARG A 648 5.37 0.48 -10.44
N TYR A 649 4.03 0.45 -10.43
CA TYR A 649 3.22 -0.31 -9.46
C TYR A 649 2.75 -1.67 -10.01
N ALA A 650 3.31 -2.15 -11.12
CA ALA A 650 3.02 -3.52 -11.59
C ALA A 650 3.28 -4.60 -10.52
N PRO A 651 4.40 -4.57 -9.76
CA PRO A 651 4.62 -5.54 -8.69
C PRO A 651 3.62 -5.43 -7.55
N PHE A 652 3.06 -4.23 -7.31
CA PHE A 652 2.00 -4.04 -6.32
C PHE A 652 0.69 -4.69 -6.76
N ARG A 653 0.31 -4.58 -8.04
CA ARG A 653 -0.95 -5.16 -8.54
C ARG A 653 -1.01 -6.68 -8.45
N GLU A 654 0.14 -7.35 -8.48
CA GLU A 654 0.24 -8.80 -8.31
C GLU A 654 -0.16 -9.27 -6.90
N VAL A 655 -0.07 -8.38 -5.90
CA VAL A 655 -0.27 -8.72 -4.48
C VAL A 655 -1.25 -7.78 -3.77
N MET A 656 -1.90 -6.87 -4.51
CA MET A 656 -2.73 -5.79 -3.93
C MET A 656 -3.95 -6.30 -3.16
N TYR A 657 -4.34 -7.57 -3.33
CA TYR A 657 -5.41 -8.21 -2.55
C TYR A 657 -4.99 -8.51 -1.11
N ASP A 658 -3.68 -8.63 -0.85
CA ASP A 658 -3.11 -8.88 0.46
C ASP A 658 -2.53 -7.59 1.04
N SER A 659 -3.05 -7.18 2.20
CA SER A 659 -2.67 -5.91 2.82
C SER A 659 -1.20 -5.85 3.28
N THR A 660 -0.61 -6.98 3.68
CA THR A 660 0.77 -7.09 4.18
C THR A 660 1.75 -7.11 3.02
N MET A 661 1.52 -7.99 2.04
CA MET A 661 2.33 -8.06 0.81
C MET A 661 2.22 -6.76 0.02
N GLY A 662 1.01 -6.18 -0.06
CA GLY A 662 0.74 -4.88 -0.67
C GLY A 662 1.53 -3.75 -0.02
N ALA A 663 1.61 -3.68 1.31
CA ALA A 663 2.38 -2.67 2.03
C ALA A 663 3.88 -2.72 1.67
N TRP A 664 4.48 -3.91 1.64
CA TRP A 664 5.87 -4.08 1.20
C TRP A 664 6.04 -3.79 -0.28
N ALA A 665 5.12 -4.24 -1.14
CA ALA A 665 5.17 -3.94 -2.57
C ALA A 665 5.11 -2.44 -2.85
N LEU A 666 4.28 -1.66 -2.13
CA LEU A 666 4.27 -0.19 -2.22
C LEU A 666 5.65 0.40 -1.89
N LYS A 667 6.30 -0.10 -0.82
CA LYS A 667 7.65 0.34 -0.46
C LYS A 667 8.66 -0.01 -1.54
N ARG A 668 8.63 -1.23 -2.07
CA ARG A 668 9.50 -1.69 -3.18
C ARG A 668 9.30 -0.87 -4.46
N CYS A 669 8.06 -0.49 -4.75
CA CYS A 669 7.72 0.37 -5.89
C CYS A 669 8.15 1.83 -5.66
N GLY A 670 8.62 2.20 -4.46
CA GLY A 670 9.09 3.54 -4.11
C GLY A 670 7.97 4.54 -3.78
N TYR A 671 6.84 4.08 -3.25
CA TYR A 671 5.74 4.96 -2.82
C TYR A 671 6.20 5.97 -1.77
N ALA A 672 7.05 5.53 -0.81
CA ALA A 672 7.63 6.37 0.24
C ALA A 672 9.14 6.15 0.39
N THR A 673 9.88 7.21 0.76
CA THR A 673 11.31 7.13 1.08
C THR A 673 11.56 6.57 2.49
N ASP A 674 10.60 6.70 3.41
CA ASP A 674 10.65 6.16 4.77
C ASP A 674 10.85 4.64 4.80
N SER A 675 11.95 4.17 5.40
CA SER A 675 12.31 2.75 5.46
C SER A 675 11.33 1.91 6.28
N GLN A 676 10.52 2.51 7.14
CA GLN A 676 9.54 1.83 7.99
C GLN A 676 8.10 2.01 7.49
N TYR A 677 7.90 2.55 6.28
CA TYR A 677 6.57 2.82 5.73
C TYR A 677 5.65 1.59 5.73
N ALA A 678 6.13 0.44 5.25
CA ALA A 678 5.34 -0.79 5.22
C ALA A 678 4.94 -1.25 6.64
N ILE A 679 5.89 -1.24 7.58
CA ILE A 679 5.63 -1.57 8.99
C ILE A 679 4.58 -0.65 9.60
N LYS A 680 4.65 0.66 9.35
CA LYS A 680 3.66 1.63 9.85
C LYS A 680 2.25 1.33 9.33
N LEU A 681 2.11 0.96 8.06
CA LEU A 681 0.83 0.58 7.48
C LEU A 681 0.28 -0.69 8.14
N ILE A 682 1.12 -1.72 8.28
CA ILE A 682 0.74 -2.99 8.89
C ILE A 682 0.34 -2.78 10.37
N ASP A 683 1.09 -1.96 11.11
CA ASP A 683 0.73 -1.60 12.49
C ASP A 683 -0.63 -0.92 12.59
N ILE A 684 -0.98 -0.05 11.63
CA ILE A 684 -2.31 0.57 11.56
C ILE A 684 -3.38 -0.49 11.26
N ILE A 685 -3.13 -1.37 10.28
CA ILE A 685 -4.04 -2.46 9.92
C ILE A 685 -4.36 -3.33 11.13
N ASN A 686 -3.33 -3.76 11.87
CA ASN A 686 -3.48 -4.64 13.02
C ASN A 686 -4.16 -3.91 14.19
N ARG A 687 -3.74 -2.68 14.49
CA ARG A 687 -4.27 -1.90 15.63
C ARG A 687 -5.77 -1.65 15.53
N TYR A 688 -6.29 -1.46 14.33
CA TYR A 688 -7.72 -1.16 14.09
C TYR A 688 -8.48 -2.32 13.46
N ASN A 689 -7.89 -3.54 13.44
CA ASN A 689 -8.49 -4.73 12.85
C ASN A 689 -9.00 -4.50 11.41
N LEU A 690 -8.26 -3.71 10.62
CA LEU A 690 -8.72 -3.30 9.28
C LEU A 690 -8.77 -4.47 8.31
N LYS A 691 -8.07 -5.59 8.60
CA LYS A 691 -8.11 -6.82 7.80
C LYS A 691 -9.55 -7.33 7.62
N ALA A 692 -10.46 -7.08 8.58
CA ALA A 692 -11.87 -7.40 8.43
C ALA A 692 -12.55 -6.75 7.21
N LEU A 693 -12.05 -5.59 6.75
CA LEU A 693 -12.54 -4.92 5.55
C LEU A 693 -12.20 -5.69 4.26
N ASP A 694 -11.20 -6.57 4.32
CA ASP A 694 -10.75 -7.44 3.22
C ASP A 694 -11.43 -8.80 3.21
N GLU A 695 -12.29 -9.09 4.19
CA GLU A 695 -13.03 -10.35 4.24
C GLU A 695 -13.98 -10.48 3.04
N VAL A 696 -13.96 -11.64 2.41
CA VAL A 696 -14.82 -12.02 1.28
C VAL A 696 -15.62 -13.26 1.64
N THR A 697 -16.75 -13.43 0.96
CA THR A 697 -17.43 -14.71 0.81
C THR A 697 -17.46 -15.05 -0.68
N ILE A 698 -17.87 -16.28 -1.01
CA ILE A 698 -18.04 -16.70 -2.39
C ILE A 698 -19.47 -16.58 -2.83
#